data_AF-A0A7Y6X1S0-F1
#
_entry.id   AF-A0A7Y6X1S0-F1
#
_cell.length_a   1.000
_cell.length_b   1.000
_cell.length_c   1.000
_cell.angle_alpha   90.00
_cell.angle_beta   90.00
_cell.angle_gamma   90.00
#
_symmetry.space_group_name_H-M   'P 1'
#
loop_
_entity.id
_entity.type
_entity.pdbx_description
1 polymer ?
#
loop_
_entity_poly.entity_id
_entity_poly.type
_entity_poly.pdbx_seq_one_letter_code
_entity_poly.pdbx_strand_id
1 'polypeptide(L)'
;MTTYMFPGQGSQARGMGRELLSRHPALLSQADEVLGYRLAEVYQDERLDQTQYTQPALFVVNALSWLEQRELHGRDPDHALGHSLGEYNALFAAGAFDFRTGVLLVRRRGELMGQARGGGMAAVLGLSVERIAEVLERLGVGSLDLANDNTPSQQVLSGPREDLERVAPELRAAGGNVVLLKVSAAFHSRYMRPAREDFAAFLREFTFAPLRFPVVSNVEARPYDEARLPELLARQIDSPVKWTQSVRYLLGLGEQTFEEVGHGQVLAGLLRRIREAKPAVPSVAAAPTPEPREPSQQAVPAAAPASAAVRAQALGSRAFRETYGVRLAYVAGSMYKGISSRELVVRMGRAGLLGFFGTGGVPLARVDEEVLAIQAALRPGEAYGVNLLHSLDRPEREEQLVDLFLRRGVRNVEASAFIRVTPALVRFRVTGLRRREDGRIEAPNRLIAKLSRPEVARAFMSPPPADILEALVRAGRVSEEEARLARALPMAEDLCVESDSGGHTDQGVASALLPAVGLLRERMMAEHGYATRIRVGAAGGIGTPQAAAAAFIMGADFIVTGSINQCSVEAGTSEPVKDLLETLDVQDVTCAPAGDMFELGAKVQVVRKGLFFPARANRLYALYQQHPSLEALDAQTRSQLETKYFRRGIEEVWEETRQHYLRVAPEVVERAERNPRQKMALVFRWYFVHTSRLALRGSPEQRTDYQIHCGPALGSFNQWVQGTPLASWRDRHVDEMAVKLMDATAEWLEQRFQGFRAGP
;
A
#
# COMPACT_ATOMS: atom_id res chain seq x y z
N MET A 1 -2.68 20.45 -10.25
CA MET A 1 -1.38 21.14 -10.15
C MET A 1 -0.30 20.11 -9.81
N THR A 2 0.92 20.27 -10.33
CA THR A 2 2.08 19.42 -10.08
C THR A 2 3.04 20.14 -9.15
N THR A 3 3.47 19.45 -8.09
CA THR A 3 4.42 19.93 -7.11
C THR A 3 5.64 19.02 -7.07
N TYR A 4 6.85 19.56 -7.21
CA TYR A 4 8.08 18.79 -7.09
C TYR A 4 8.67 18.89 -5.68
N MET A 5 9.03 17.74 -5.11
CA MET A 5 9.59 17.57 -3.77
C MET A 5 11.05 17.12 -3.84
N PHE A 6 11.96 17.85 -3.19
CA PHE A 6 13.38 17.51 -3.18
C PHE A 6 13.85 17.00 -1.82
N PRO A 7 14.43 15.78 -1.73
CA PRO A 7 14.84 15.18 -0.47
C PRO A 7 16.09 15.86 0.11
N GLY A 8 16.18 15.88 1.45
CA GLY A 8 17.31 16.43 2.19
C GLY A 8 18.24 15.36 2.76
N GLN A 9 19.12 15.80 3.66
CA GLN A 9 20.01 14.91 4.42
C GLN A 9 19.20 13.86 5.20
N GLY A 10 19.66 12.61 5.13
CA GLY A 10 18.95 11.41 5.58
C GLY A 10 18.47 10.52 4.43
N SER A 11 18.49 11.03 3.20
CA SER A 11 18.17 10.26 1.99
C SER A 11 19.39 9.66 1.29
N GLN A 12 20.62 10.02 1.70
CA GLN A 12 21.83 9.56 1.04
C GLN A 12 22.06 8.06 1.19
N ALA A 13 22.62 7.44 0.15
CA ALA A 13 23.13 6.07 0.20
C ALA A 13 24.45 5.97 -0.57
N ARG A 14 25.32 5.04 -0.15
CA ARG A 14 26.56 4.76 -0.90
C ARG A 14 26.22 4.31 -2.31
N GLY A 15 26.94 4.84 -3.29
CA GLY A 15 26.72 4.61 -4.72
C GLY A 15 25.48 5.32 -5.30
N MET A 16 24.82 6.21 -4.56
CA MET A 16 23.65 6.94 -5.08
C MET A 16 24.00 7.73 -6.34
N GLY A 17 23.09 7.71 -7.31
CA GLY A 17 23.24 8.46 -8.54
C GLY A 17 24.36 7.96 -9.47
N ARG A 18 24.97 6.78 -9.27
CA ARG A 18 26.10 6.30 -10.11
C ARG A 18 25.83 6.41 -11.62
N GLU A 19 24.70 5.90 -12.08
CA GLU A 19 24.32 5.93 -13.50
C GLU A 19 23.94 7.35 -13.98
N LEU A 20 23.38 8.16 -13.08
CA LEU A 20 23.06 9.56 -13.33
C LEU A 20 24.32 10.40 -13.50
N LEU A 21 25.29 10.24 -12.61
CA LEU A 21 26.59 10.92 -12.63
C LEU A 21 27.36 10.60 -13.93
N SER A 22 27.34 9.34 -14.38
CA SER A 22 28.01 8.96 -15.64
C SER A 22 27.41 9.62 -16.89
N ARG A 23 26.15 10.06 -16.85
CA ARG A 23 25.48 10.74 -17.96
C ARG A 23 25.72 12.25 -17.98
N HIS A 24 26.20 12.83 -16.87
CA HIS A 24 26.47 14.27 -16.73
C HIS A 24 27.92 14.57 -16.32
N PRO A 25 28.94 14.10 -17.07
CA PRO A 25 30.34 14.23 -16.67
C PRO A 25 30.82 15.69 -16.56
N ALA A 26 30.28 16.60 -17.36
CA ALA A 26 30.64 18.03 -17.31
C ALA A 26 30.19 18.70 -16.01
N LEU A 27 28.96 18.43 -15.56
CA LEU A 27 28.43 18.97 -14.31
C LEU A 27 29.11 18.34 -13.09
N LEU A 28 29.46 17.05 -13.17
CA LEU A 28 30.26 16.40 -12.15
C LEU A 28 31.66 17.04 -12.04
N SER A 29 32.34 17.28 -13.17
CA SER A 29 33.63 17.96 -13.18
C SER A 29 33.54 19.38 -12.61
N GLN A 30 32.46 20.11 -12.92
CA GLN A 30 32.23 21.44 -12.37
C GLN A 30 32.00 21.40 -10.85
N ALA A 31 31.27 20.40 -10.34
CA ALA A 31 31.11 20.20 -8.91
C ALA A 31 32.45 19.87 -8.23
N ASP A 32 33.25 18.97 -8.81
CA ASP A 32 34.57 18.60 -8.30
C ASP A 32 35.52 19.81 -8.21
N GLU A 33 35.51 20.68 -9.23
CA GLU A 33 36.29 21.92 -9.24
C GLU A 33 35.88 22.87 -8.09
N VAL A 34 34.57 23.06 -7.90
CA VAL A 34 34.04 23.91 -6.82
C VAL A 34 34.33 23.34 -5.44
N LEU A 35 34.27 22.02 -5.29
CA LEU A 35 34.43 21.33 -4.01
C LEU A 35 35.91 21.12 -3.64
N GLY A 36 36.81 21.05 -4.62
CA GLY A 36 38.23 20.76 -4.42
C GLY A 36 38.52 19.28 -4.10
N TYR A 37 37.55 18.40 -4.31
CA TYR A 37 37.67 16.95 -4.15
C TYR A 37 36.77 16.21 -5.14
N ARG A 38 37.09 14.95 -5.41
CA ARG A 38 36.31 14.12 -6.34
C ARG A 38 35.05 13.58 -5.66
N LEU A 39 33.88 14.08 -6.06
CA LEU A 39 32.59 13.68 -5.49
C LEU A 39 32.29 12.20 -5.76
N ALA A 40 32.78 11.67 -6.89
CA ALA A 40 32.71 10.24 -7.23
C ALA A 40 33.28 9.32 -6.15
N GLU A 41 34.36 9.74 -5.47
CA GLU A 41 34.93 8.98 -4.36
C GLU A 41 34.09 9.06 -3.10
N VAL A 42 33.56 10.26 -2.79
CA VAL A 42 32.72 10.51 -1.62
C VAL A 42 31.51 9.59 -1.62
N TYR A 43 30.89 9.33 -2.77
CA TYR A 43 29.76 8.40 -2.87
C TYR A 43 30.10 6.95 -2.46
N GLN A 44 31.38 6.57 -2.39
CA GLN A 44 31.81 5.18 -2.12
C GLN A 44 32.31 4.95 -0.68
N ASP A 45 32.72 6.00 0.02
CA ASP A 45 33.34 5.88 1.33
C ASP A 45 32.52 6.51 2.47
N GLU A 46 33.08 6.54 3.67
CA GLU A 46 32.44 7.02 4.90
C GLU A 46 32.36 8.55 5.01
N ARG A 47 33.05 9.30 4.15
CA ARG A 47 32.93 10.76 4.10
C ARG A 47 31.49 11.18 3.82
N LEU A 48 30.73 10.38 3.06
CA LEU A 48 29.31 10.62 2.78
C LEU A 48 28.44 10.76 4.04
N ASP A 49 28.88 10.23 5.18
CA ASP A 49 28.15 10.33 6.45
C ASP A 49 28.47 11.63 7.22
N GLN A 50 29.43 12.43 6.76
CA GLN A 50 29.78 13.72 7.38
C GLN A 50 29.09 14.87 6.63
N THR A 51 28.37 15.72 7.37
CA THR A 51 27.50 16.77 6.84
C THR A 51 28.14 17.64 5.75
N GLN A 52 29.43 17.98 5.87
CA GLN A 52 30.13 18.81 4.89
C GLN A 52 30.32 18.14 3.51
N TYR A 53 30.25 16.81 3.45
CA TYR A 53 30.27 16.05 2.19
C TYR A 53 28.88 15.56 1.79
N THR A 54 28.02 15.21 2.77
CA THR A 54 26.65 14.75 2.50
C THR A 54 25.84 15.80 1.74
N GLN A 55 25.94 17.07 2.14
CA GLN A 55 25.11 18.13 1.56
C GLN A 55 25.43 18.40 0.08
N PRO A 56 26.70 18.63 -0.32
CA PRO A 56 27.04 18.71 -1.73
C PRO A 56 26.69 17.46 -2.53
N ALA A 57 26.97 16.27 -2.00
CA ALA A 57 26.71 15.01 -2.69
C ALA A 57 25.22 14.81 -3.02
N LEU A 58 24.33 15.11 -2.07
CA LEU A 58 22.89 15.04 -2.27
C LEU A 58 22.38 16.13 -3.22
N PHE A 59 22.85 17.37 -3.07
CA PHE A 59 22.46 18.47 -3.94
C PHE A 59 22.74 18.14 -5.41
N VAL A 60 23.93 17.62 -5.71
CA VAL A 60 24.32 17.27 -7.09
C VAL A 60 23.40 16.20 -7.66
N VAL A 61 23.16 15.10 -6.95
CA VAL A 61 22.27 14.03 -7.44
C VAL A 61 20.85 14.54 -7.68
N ASN A 62 20.29 15.30 -6.73
CA ASN A 62 18.96 15.87 -6.85
C ASN A 62 18.86 16.88 -8.01
N ALA A 63 19.89 17.71 -8.21
CA ALA A 63 19.95 18.68 -9.30
C ALA A 63 20.01 17.99 -10.66
N LEU A 64 20.83 16.95 -10.79
CA LEU A 64 20.90 16.14 -12.01
C LEU A 64 19.57 15.41 -12.28
N SER A 65 18.92 14.87 -11.25
CA SER A 65 17.59 14.25 -11.39
C SER A 65 16.57 15.25 -11.91
N TRP A 66 16.57 16.49 -11.42
CA TRP A 66 15.71 17.55 -11.94
C TRP A 66 16.00 17.87 -13.41
N LEU A 67 17.27 18.00 -13.79
CA LEU A 67 17.64 18.32 -15.16
C LEU A 67 17.11 17.27 -16.15
N GLU A 68 17.22 15.98 -15.82
CA GLU A 68 16.66 14.91 -16.65
C GLU A 68 15.13 14.90 -16.67
N GLN A 69 14.49 15.12 -15.52
CA GLN A 69 13.03 15.22 -15.45
C GLN A 69 12.51 16.37 -16.32
N ARG A 70 13.18 17.52 -16.26
CA ARG A 70 12.84 18.69 -17.09
C ARG A 70 13.03 18.39 -18.58
N GLU A 71 14.10 17.67 -18.95
CA GLU A 71 14.34 17.27 -20.35
C GLU A 71 13.29 16.28 -20.86
N LEU A 72 12.86 15.33 -20.02
CA LEU A 72 11.86 14.33 -20.38
C LEU A 72 10.44 14.90 -20.50
N HIS A 73 10.06 15.83 -19.62
CA HIS A 73 8.67 16.31 -19.51
C HIS A 73 8.43 17.68 -20.14
N GLY A 74 9.48 18.49 -20.31
CA GLY A 74 9.43 19.77 -21.04
C GLY A 74 8.52 20.84 -20.42
N ARG A 75 8.07 20.69 -19.17
CA ARG A 75 7.17 21.63 -18.47
C ARG A 75 7.68 21.93 -17.07
N ASP A 76 7.61 23.19 -16.65
CA ASP A 76 7.86 23.60 -15.27
C ASP A 76 6.69 23.12 -14.36
N PRO A 77 6.95 22.75 -13.09
CA PRO A 77 5.90 22.41 -12.14
C PRO A 77 5.13 23.68 -11.70
N ASP A 78 3.91 23.49 -11.16
CA ASP A 78 3.14 24.59 -10.58
C ASP A 78 3.77 25.09 -9.27
N HIS A 79 4.41 24.19 -8.51
CA HIS A 79 5.08 24.52 -7.25
C HIS A 79 6.31 23.62 -7.04
N ALA A 80 7.24 24.06 -6.19
CA ALA A 80 8.26 23.17 -5.63
C ALA A 80 8.47 23.39 -4.14
N LEU A 81 8.97 22.37 -3.47
CA LEU A 81 9.45 22.45 -2.10
C LEU A 81 10.55 21.42 -1.90
N GLY A 82 11.41 21.64 -0.91
CA GLY A 82 12.42 20.67 -0.54
C GLY A 82 12.62 20.60 0.95
N HIS A 83 13.02 19.44 1.44
CA HIS A 83 13.17 19.20 2.87
C HIS A 83 14.60 19.57 3.30
N SER A 84 14.74 20.59 4.15
CA SER A 84 16.04 21.10 4.60
C SER A 84 16.96 21.41 3.41
N LEU A 85 18.04 20.65 3.22
CA LEU A 85 18.94 20.75 2.07
C LEU A 85 18.20 20.74 0.72
N GLY A 86 17.13 19.95 0.58
CA GLY A 86 16.39 19.88 -0.67
C GLY A 86 15.77 21.22 -1.10
N GLU A 87 15.59 22.18 -0.19
CA GLU A 87 15.11 23.52 -0.52
C GLU A 87 16.04 24.25 -1.50
N TYR A 88 17.34 23.97 -1.45
CA TYR A 88 18.32 24.48 -2.40
C TYR A 88 18.10 23.89 -3.80
N ASN A 89 17.71 22.63 -3.90
CA ASN A 89 17.33 22.02 -5.18
C ASN A 89 16.02 22.59 -5.72
N ALA A 90 15.05 22.90 -4.87
CA ALA A 90 13.80 23.54 -5.28
C ALA A 90 14.05 24.95 -5.84
N LEU A 91 14.90 25.74 -5.19
CA LEU A 91 15.31 27.06 -5.66
C LEU A 91 16.14 26.99 -6.96
N PHE A 92 17.06 26.03 -7.07
CA PHE A 92 17.78 25.74 -8.31
C PHE A 92 16.80 25.40 -9.45
N ALA A 93 15.82 24.53 -9.19
CA ALA A 93 14.83 24.12 -10.18
C ALA A 93 14.00 25.32 -10.68
N ALA A 94 13.61 26.20 -9.75
CA ALA A 94 12.89 27.45 -10.03
C ALA A 94 13.77 28.53 -10.70
N GLY A 95 15.08 28.31 -10.81
CA GLY A 95 16.00 29.20 -11.52
C GLY A 95 16.60 30.31 -10.65
N ALA A 96 16.52 30.24 -9.33
CA ALA A 96 17.07 31.25 -8.43
C ALA A 96 18.59 31.45 -8.60
N PHE A 97 19.31 30.39 -8.98
CA PHE A 97 20.75 30.38 -9.23
C PHE A 97 21.14 29.23 -10.16
N ASP A 98 22.34 29.29 -10.74
CA ASP A 98 22.89 28.23 -11.60
C ASP A 98 23.47 27.04 -10.79
N PHE A 99 23.82 25.96 -11.49
CA PHE A 99 24.31 24.74 -10.83
C PHE A 99 25.57 25.00 -10.00
N ARG A 100 26.55 25.73 -10.57
CA ARG A 100 27.81 26.07 -9.91
C ARG A 100 27.58 26.83 -8.60
N THR A 101 26.71 27.84 -8.64
CA THR A 101 26.32 28.62 -7.47
C THR A 101 25.63 27.74 -6.44
N GLY A 102 24.73 26.85 -6.88
CA GLY A 102 24.10 25.88 -6.00
C GLY A 102 25.11 25.01 -5.25
N VAL A 103 26.14 24.50 -5.93
CA VAL A 103 27.23 23.73 -5.30
C VAL A 103 28.02 24.58 -4.30
N LEU A 104 28.33 25.84 -4.62
CA LEU A 104 29.01 26.77 -3.69
C LEU A 104 28.19 26.99 -2.41
N LEU A 105 26.89 27.21 -2.56
CA LEU A 105 25.97 27.45 -1.44
C LEU A 105 25.89 26.24 -0.51
N VAL A 106 25.65 25.04 -1.04
CA VAL A 106 25.52 23.83 -0.21
C VAL A 106 26.86 23.36 0.35
N ARG A 107 27.97 23.65 -0.32
CA ARG A 107 29.33 23.47 0.23
C ARG A 107 29.49 24.32 1.49
N ARG A 108 29.27 25.63 1.38
CA ARG A 108 29.44 26.54 2.52
C ARG A 108 28.49 26.22 3.66
N ARG A 109 27.22 25.91 3.36
CA ARG A 109 26.22 25.46 4.34
C ARG A 109 26.68 24.18 5.05
N GLY A 110 27.11 23.18 4.28
CA GLY A 110 27.58 21.90 4.81
C GLY A 110 28.80 22.06 5.71
N GLU A 111 29.77 22.91 5.33
CA GLU A 111 30.93 23.26 6.14
C GLU A 111 30.52 23.91 7.47
N LEU A 112 29.71 24.97 7.43
CA LEU A 112 29.31 25.72 8.63
C LEU A 112 28.48 24.87 9.59
N MET A 113 27.49 24.13 9.07
CA MET A 113 26.70 23.21 9.89
C MET A 113 27.58 22.06 10.42
N GLY A 114 28.46 21.51 9.57
CA GLY A 114 29.37 20.43 9.92
C GLY A 114 30.47 20.80 10.92
N GLN A 115 30.68 22.09 11.22
CA GLN A 115 31.62 22.55 12.25
C GLN A 115 31.01 22.57 13.66
N ALA A 116 29.68 22.63 13.78
CA ALA A 116 29.03 22.66 15.08
C ALA A 116 29.24 21.36 15.88
N ARG A 117 29.37 21.48 17.20
CA ARG A 117 29.64 20.37 18.14
C ARG A 117 28.77 20.54 19.39
N GLY A 118 28.76 19.53 20.26
CA GLY A 118 28.15 19.62 21.59
C GLY A 118 26.62 19.47 21.63
N GLY A 119 26.01 19.03 20.53
CA GLY A 119 24.56 18.80 20.45
C GLY A 119 24.20 17.47 19.81
N GLY A 120 22.91 17.30 19.53
CA GLY A 120 22.39 16.17 18.79
C GLY A 120 20.97 16.41 18.31
N MET A 121 20.36 15.38 17.75
CA MET A 121 18.97 15.39 17.31
C MET A 121 18.29 14.07 17.68
N ALA A 122 16.99 14.10 17.96
CA ALA A 122 16.19 12.93 18.25
C ALA A 122 14.88 12.97 17.46
N ALA A 123 14.61 11.92 16.67
CA ALA A 123 13.32 11.73 16.04
C ALA A 123 12.33 11.15 17.06
N VAL A 124 11.19 11.80 17.21
CA VAL A 124 10.08 11.39 18.08
C VAL A 124 8.91 10.99 17.20
N LEU A 125 8.49 9.74 17.29
CA LEU A 125 7.40 9.14 16.52
C LEU A 125 6.21 8.87 17.42
N GLY A 126 4.98 9.07 16.93
CA GLY A 126 3.74 8.76 17.64
C GLY A 126 3.20 9.88 18.54
N LEU A 127 3.91 11.00 18.67
CA LEU A 127 3.45 12.16 19.45
C LEU A 127 3.22 13.37 18.54
N SER A 128 2.43 14.33 18.99
CA SER A 128 2.27 15.63 18.33
C SER A 128 3.24 16.65 18.91
N VAL A 129 3.43 17.79 18.22
CA VAL A 129 4.22 18.93 18.73
C VAL A 129 3.73 19.38 20.10
N GLU A 130 2.41 19.46 20.28
CA GLU A 130 1.77 19.92 21.52
C GLU A 130 2.08 18.95 22.66
N ARG A 131 1.95 17.64 22.41
CA ARG A 131 2.23 16.62 23.43
C ARG A 131 3.71 16.58 23.81
N ILE A 132 4.61 16.81 22.85
CA ILE A 132 6.04 16.94 23.14
C ILE A 132 6.29 18.17 24.00
N ALA A 133 5.70 19.31 23.67
CA ALA A 133 5.83 20.54 24.45
C ALA A 133 5.36 20.35 25.90
N GLU A 134 4.21 19.71 26.11
CA GLU A 134 3.70 19.36 27.45
C GLU A 134 4.70 18.51 28.26
N VAL A 135 5.34 17.52 27.62
CA VAL A 135 6.34 16.68 28.29
C VAL A 135 7.58 17.49 28.65
N LEU A 136 8.07 18.36 27.75
CA LEU A 136 9.22 19.21 28.00
C LEU A 136 8.97 20.22 29.11
N GLU A 137 7.79 20.85 29.12
CA GLU A 137 7.36 21.81 30.14
C GLU A 137 7.27 21.14 31.52
N ARG A 138 6.64 19.96 31.59
CA ARG A 138 6.54 19.16 32.82
C ARG A 138 7.91 18.78 33.41
N LEU A 139 8.93 18.63 32.56
CA LEU A 139 10.30 18.30 32.94
C LEU A 139 11.20 19.53 33.14
N GLY A 140 10.67 20.74 32.92
CA GLY A 140 11.43 21.99 32.96
C GLY A 140 12.56 22.06 31.94
N VAL A 141 12.42 21.42 30.78
CA VAL A 141 13.46 21.37 29.73
C VAL A 141 13.20 22.46 28.69
N GLY A 142 13.90 23.60 28.81
CA GLY A 142 13.81 24.71 27.84
C GLY A 142 14.95 24.78 26.81
N SER A 143 15.87 23.82 26.85
CA SER A 143 17.11 23.75 26.04
C SER A 143 16.94 22.98 24.73
N LEU A 144 15.79 22.34 24.49
CA LEU A 144 15.51 21.59 23.26
C LEU A 144 14.61 22.41 22.34
N ASP A 145 15.01 22.52 21.08
CA ASP A 145 14.22 23.15 20.02
C ASP A 145 13.61 22.08 19.11
N LEU A 146 12.43 22.38 18.55
CA LEU A 146 11.87 21.64 17.43
C LEU A 146 12.69 21.93 16.18
N ALA A 147 13.39 20.93 15.64
CA ALA A 147 14.16 21.03 14.40
C ALA A 147 13.31 20.73 13.17
N ASN A 148 12.40 19.76 13.27
CA ASN A 148 11.53 19.38 12.15
C ASN A 148 10.12 19.03 12.63
N ASP A 149 9.12 19.58 11.96
CA ASP A 149 7.72 19.13 11.97
C ASP A 149 7.49 18.33 10.69
N ASN A 150 7.80 17.02 10.72
CA ASN A 150 7.82 16.17 9.54
C ASN A 150 6.46 15.56 9.21
N THR A 151 5.71 15.14 10.22
CA THR A 151 4.30 14.74 10.09
C THR A 151 3.58 15.10 11.39
N PRO A 152 2.24 15.04 11.44
CA PRO A 152 1.50 15.24 12.69
C PRO A 152 1.89 14.30 13.83
N SER A 153 2.56 13.18 13.52
CA SER A 153 3.03 12.18 14.47
C SER A 153 4.53 11.91 14.38
N GLN A 154 5.32 12.75 13.71
CA GLN A 154 6.77 12.63 13.60
C GLN A 154 7.43 14.00 13.69
N GLN A 155 8.16 14.23 14.77
CA GLN A 155 8.92 15.45 15.00
C GLN A 155 10.40 15.12 15.21
N VAL A 156 11.25 16.13 15.10
CA VAL A 156 12.66 16.02 15.47
C VAL A 156 12.97 17.12 16.47
N LEU A 157 13.50 16.72 17.62
CA LEU A 157 14.07 17.63 18.62
C LEU A 157 15.57 17.77 18.41
N SER A 158 16.11 18.92 18.78
CA SER A 158 17.54 19.22 18.68
C SER A 158 17.98 20.07 19.87
N GLY A 159 19.20 19.85 20.34
CA GLY A 159 19.77 20.58 21.47
C GLY A 159 20.91 19.81 22.13
N PRO A 160 21.23 20.10 23.41
CA PRO A 160 22.25 19.38 24.15
C PRO A 160 21.94 17.89 24.21
N ARG A 161 22.97 17.06 24.01
CA ARG A 161 22.82 15.59 23.96
C ARG A 161 22.28 15.02 25.27
N GLU A 162 22.76 15.53 26.40
CA GLU A 162 22.34 15.14 27.74
C GLU A 162 20.83 15.36 27.95
N ASP A 163 20.29 16.46 27.43
CA ASP A 163 18.86 16.76 27.55
C ASP A 163 18.02 15.88 26.63
N LEU A 164 18.49 15.57 25.42
CA LEU A 164 17.83 14.59 24.54
C LEU A 164 17.77 13.20 25.19
N GLU A 165 18.85 12.78 25.85
CA GLU A 165 18.92 11.51 26.58
C GLU A 165 18.02 11.52 27.82
N ARG A 166 17.95 12.66 28.53
CA ARG A 166 17.07 12.87 29.69
C ARG A 166 15.59 12.81 29.34
N VAL A 167 15.16 13.42 28.23
CA VAL A 167 13.73 13.46 27.86
C VAL A 167 13.25 12.20 27.11
N ALA A 168 14.17 11.41 26.53
CA ALA A 168 13.80 10.26 25.72
C ALA A 168 12.96 9.20 26.46
N PRO A 169 13.26 8.80 27.72
CA PRO A 169 12.42 7.89 28.49
C PRO A 169 11.01 8.42 28.73
N GLU A 170 10.88 9.72 29.00
CA GLU A 170 9.59 10.37 29.31
C GLU A 170 8.71 10.50 28.08
N LEU A 171 9.31 10.84 26.93
CA LEU A 171 8.61 10.81 25.64
C LEU A 171 8.17 9.39 25.29
N ARG A 172 8.97 8.36 25.62
CA ARG A 172 8.54 6.96 25.46
C ARG A 172 7.38 6.58 26.37
N ALA A 173 7.43 7.00 27.64
CA ALA A 173 6.33 6.80 28.59
C ALA A 173 5.04 7.50 28.16
N ALA A 174 5.14 8.64 27.47
CA ALA A 174 4.00 9.36 26.91
C ALA A 174 3.40 8.71 25.64
N GLY A 175 3.93 7.57 25.19
CA GLY A 175 3.47 6.84 24.00
C GLY A 175 4.29 7.09 22.73
N GLY A 176 5.38 7.85 22.83
CA GLY A 176 6.29 8.09 21.71
C GLY A 176 7.31 6.97 21.49
N ASN A 177 7.87 6.88 20.30
CA ASN A 177 9.11 6.15 20.03
C ASN A 177 10.21 7.14 19.70
N VAL A 178 11.31 7.10 20.46
CA VAL A 178 12.42 8.07 20.35
C VAL A 178 13.67 7.39 19.79
N VAL A 179 14.17 7.93 18.68
CA VAL A 179 15.39 7.49 17.98
C VAL A 179 16.40 8.62 17.99
N LEU A 180 17.53 8.44 18.67
CA LEU A 180 18.66 9.39 18.61
C LEU A 180 19.31 9.29 17.22
N LEU A 181 19.47 10.44 16.56
CA LEU A 181 20.08 10.52 15.24
C LEU A 181 21.60 10.55 15.35
N LYS A 182 22.29 9.95 14.37
CA LYS A 182 23.76 9.89 14.30
C LYS A 182 24.35 11.21 13.81
N VAL A 183 24.11 12.29 14.55
CA VAL A 183 24.66 13.63 14.31
C VAL A 183 25.22 14.20 15.61
N SER A 184 26.27 15.01 15.50
CA SER A 184 26.99 15.63 16.62
C SER A 184 26.61 17.10 16.85
N ALA A 185 25.62 17.60 16.11
CA ALA A 185 25.16 18.98 16.11
C ALA A 185 23.63 19.05 16.20
N ALA A 186 23.14 20.13 16.80
CA ALA A 186 21.72 20.44 16.92
C ALA A 186 21.25 21.28 15.73
N PHE A 187 21.08 20.68 14.55
CA PHE A 187 20.65 21.41 13.35
C PHE A 187 19.24 22.00 13.50
N HIS A 188 18.95 23.09 12.77
CA HIS A 188 17.65 23.76 12.77
C HIS A 188 17.20 24.27 14.14
N SER A 189 18.15 24.82 14.91
CA SER A 189 17.94 25.26 16.28
C SER A 189 18.71 26.53 16.60
N ARG A 190 18.45 27.10 17.79
CA ARG A 190 19.20 28.26 18.30
C ARG A 190 20.71 28.03 18.37
N TYR A 191 21.16 26.78 18.44
CA TYR A 191 22.57 26.42 18.51
C TYR A 191 23.29 26.60 17.15
N MET A 192 22.56 26.81 16.07
CA MET A 192 23.12 27.09 14.74
C MET A 192 23.17 28.59 14.40
N ARG A 193 22.83 29.50 15.33
CA ARG A 193 22.87 30.96 15.09
C ARG A 193 24.23 31.46 14.57
N PRO A 194 25.39 31.02 15.09
CA PRO A 194 26.68 31.42 14.52
C PRO A 194 26.84 31.00 13.05
N ALA A 195 26.49 29.75 12.73
CA ALA A 195 26.52 29.25 11.36
C ALA A 195 25.55 30.03 10.44
N ARG A 196 24.37 30.42 10.94
CA ARG A 196 23.40 31.27 10.25
C ARG A 196 23.96 32.66 9.94
N GLU A 197 24.72 33.25 10.85
CA GLU A 197 25.36 34.57 10.67
C GLU A 197 26.47 34.52 9.62
N ASP A 198 27.35 33.54 9.71
CA ASP A 198 28.42 33.32 8.73
C ASP A 198 27.86 33.01 7.34
N PHE A 199 26.79 32.23 7.27
CA PHE A 199 26.13 31.94 6.01
C PHE A 199 25.41 33.17 5.45
N ALA A 200 24.73 33.96 6.29
CA ALA A 200 24.10 35.21 5.86
C ALA A 200 25.12 36.22 5.30
N ALA A 201 26.33 36.28 5.85
CA ALA A 201 27.41 37.10 5.30
C ALA A 201 27.84 36.60 3.91
N PHE A 202 28.04 35.29 3.76
CA PHE A 202 28.40 34.65 2.49
C PHE A 202 27.32 34.85 1.41
N LEU A 203 26.03 34.77 1.77
CA LEU A 203 24.94 34.98 0.81
C LEU A 203 24.92 36.37 0.17
N ARG A 204 25.57 37.39 0.76
CA ARG A 204 25.66 38.74 0.18
C ARG A 204 26.55 38.80 -1.05
N GLU A 205 27.37 37.78 -1.29
CA GLU A 205 28.23 37.67 -2.46
C GLU A 205 27.45 37.22 -3.72
N PHE A 206 26.18 36.82 -3.55
CA PHE A 206 25.36 36.26 -4.61
C PHE A 206 24.13 37.14 -4.90
N THR A 207 23.72 37.15 -6.16
CA THR A 207 22.43 37.71 -6.59
C THR A 207 21.53 36.57 -7.02
N PHE A 208 20.29 36.57 -6.55
CA PHE A 208 19.29 35.55 -6.87
C PHE A 208 18.38 36.06 -7.98
N ALA A 209 18.12 35.21 -8.98
CA ALA A 209 17.20 35.53 -10.07
C ALA A 209 15.74 35.30 -9.64
N PRO A 210 14.77 35.96 -10.31
CA PRO A 210 13.35 35.72 -10.09
C PRO A 210 12.96 34.26 -10.30
N LEU A 211 12.01 33.76 -9.51
CA LEU A 211 11.62 32.36 -9.55
C LEU A 211 10.63 32.11 -10.72
N ARG A 212 10.89 31.10 -11.54
CA ARG A 212 9.99 30.71 -12.64
C ARG A 212 8.65 30.14 -12.14
N PHE A 213 8.65 29.57 -10.95
CA PHE A 213 7.47 29.03 -10.28
C PHE A 213 7.63 29.13 -8.75
N PRO A 214 6.53 29.17 -7.98
CA PRO A 214 6.56 29.28 -6.52
C PRO A 214 7.34 28.16 -5.83
N VAL A 215 8.25 28.53 -4.92
CA VAL A 215 8.95 27.60 -4.02
C VAL A 215 8.47 27.82 -2.59
N VAL A 216 8.09 26.77 -1.85
CA VAL A 216 7.62 26.89 -0.46
C VAL A 216 8.78 26.89 0.53
N SER A 217 8.87 27.95 1.33
CA SER A 217 9.90 28.13 2.36
C SER A 217 9.75 27.16 3.52
N ASN A 218 10.86 26.55 3.96
CA ASN A 218 10.87 25.69 5.16
C ASN A 218 10.55 26.46 6.46
N VAL A 219 10.91 27.75 6.52
CA VAL A 219 10.79 28.59 7.73
C VAL A 219 9.37 29.13 7.89
N GLU A 220 8.75 29.55 6.79
CA GLU A 220 7.44 30.21 6.81
C GLU A 220 6.29 29.29 6.37
N ALA A 221 6.59 28.14 5.75
CA ALA A 221 5.61 27.24 5.16
C ALA A 221 4.67 27.95 4.16
N ARG A 222 5.21 28.94 3.44
CA ARG A 222 4.57 29.75 2.41
C ARG A 222 5.55 29.96 1.24
N PRO A 223 5.06 30.32 0.04
CA PRO A 223 5.93 30.66 -1.08
C PRO A 223 6.95 31.73 -0.68
N TYR A 224 8.17 31.63 -1.21
CA TYR A 224 9.19 32.64 -1.02
C TYR A 224 8.68 34.03 -1.43
N ASP A 225 8.93 35.01 -0.57
CA ASP A 225 9.07 36.39 -1.00
C ASP A 225 10.49 36.57 -1.56
N GLU A 226 10.61 36.84 -2.86
CA GLU A 226 11.90 36.92 -3.56
C GLU A 226 12.83 37.99 -2.95
N ALA A 227 12.26 39.07 -2.40
CA ALA A 227 13.03 40.12 -1.73
C ALA A 227 13.70 39.64 -0.43
N ARG A 228 13.15 38.57 0.17
CA ARG A 228 13.59 37.99 1.44
C ARG A 228 14.31 36.65 1.25
N LEU A 229 14.52 36.19 0.02
CA LEU A 229 15.11 34.87 -0.26
C LEU A 229 16.46 34.65 0.46
N PRO A 230 17.45 35.57 0.41
CA PRO A 230 18.72 35.37 1.12
C PRO A 230 18.55 35.31 2.64
N GLU A 231 17.66 36.13 3.20
CA GLU A 231 17.36 36.15 4.64
C GLU A 231 16.73 34.83 5.09
N LEU A 232 15.73 34.35 4.35
CA LEU A 232 15.04 33.09 4.63
C LEU A 232 15.96 31.87 4.47
N LEU A 233 16.84 31.87 3.46
CA LEU A 233 17.85 30.82 3.28
C LEU A 233 18.85 30.76 4.44
N ALA A 234 19.29 31.91 4.94
CA ALA A 234 20.14 31.96 6.13
C ALA A 234 19.40 31.45 7.36
N ARG A 235 18.19 31.97 7.63
CA ARG A 235 17.36 31.56 8.76
C ARG A 235 16.96 30.10 8.74
N GLN A 236 16.92 29.46 7.58
CA GLN A 236 16.68 28.03 7.46
C GLN A 236 17.66 27.20 8.33
N ILE A 237 18.90 27.66 8.51
CA ILE A 237 19.94 26.95 9.29
C ILE A 237 19.59 26.84 10.78
N ASP A 238 18.94 27.85 11.37
CA ASP A 238 18.65 27.96 12.80
C ASP A 238 17.16 27.93 13.16
N SER A 239 16.29 27.69 12.16
CA SER A 239 14.84 27.65 12.31
C SER A 239 14.28 26.25 11.97
N PRO A 240 13.12 25.87 12.55
CA PRO A 240 12.47 24.58 12.27
C PRO A 240 12.10 24.42 10.80
N VAL A 241 12.25 23.21 10.28
CA VAL A 241 11.65 22.79 9.01
C VAL A 241 10.18 22.47 9.22
N LYS A 242 9.30 23.38 8.79
CA LYS A 242 7.83 23.25 8.92
C LYS A 242 7.23 22.43 7.77
N TRP A 243 7.67 21.17 7.64
CA TRP A 243 7.30 20.32 6.50
C TRP A 243 5.80 20.00 6.46
N THR A 244 5.20 19.58 7.59
CA THR A 244 3.77 19.32 7.70
C THR A 244 2.94 20.52 7.25
N GLN A 245 3.31 21.72 7.70
CA GLN A 245 2.61 22.97 7.35
C GLN A 245 2.79 23.33 5.88
N SER A 246 3.99 23.14 5.32
CA SER A 246 4.31 23.41 3.92
C SER A 246 3.48 22.53 2.98
N VAL A 247 3.38 21.24 3.29
CA VAL A 247 2.56 20.29 2.53
C VAL A 247 1.07 20.61 2.69
N ARG A 248 0.60 20.93 3.90
CA ARG A 248 -0.81 21.31 4.13
C ARG A 248 -1.19 22.60 3.40
N TYR A 249 -0.28 23.57 3.34
CA TYR A 249 -0.49 24.78 2.54
C TYR A 249 -0.76 24.43 1.08
N LEU A 250 0.10 23.61 0.47
CA LEU A 250 -0.05 23.18 -0.93
C LEU A 250 -1.32 22.38 -1.18
N LEU A 251 -1.66 21.46 -0.27
CA LEU A 251 -2.92 20.70 -0.33
C LEU A 251 -4.15 21.61 -0.19
N GLY A 252 -4.03 22.74 0.51
CA GLY A 252 -5.08 23.75 0.64
C GLY A 252 -5.33 24.57 -0.62
N LEU A 253 -4.42 24.55 -1.60
CA LEU A 253 -4.59 25.25 -2.88
C LEU A 253 -5.48 24.50 -3.88
N GLY A 254 -5.80 23.23 -3.62
CA GLY A 254 -6.63 22.39 -4.48
C GLY A 254 -5.99 21.03 -4.79
N GLU A 255 -6.36 20.41 -5.91
CA GLU A 255 -5.83 19.10 -6.30
C GLU A 255 -4.34 19.20 -6.71
N GLN A 256 -3.49 18.54 -5.93
CA GLN A 256 -2.03 18.50 -6.10
C GLN A 256 -1.52 17.09 -6.35
N THR A 257 -0.72 16.92 -7.40
CA THR A 257 0.13 15.75 -7.63
C THR A 257 1.53 16.11 -7.16
N PHE A 258 2.12 15.27 -6.31
CA PHE A 258 3.48 15.50 -5.80
C PHE A 258 4.41 14.45 -6.38
N GLU A 259 5.59 14.89 -6.82
CA GLU A 259 6.63 14.02 -7.36
C GLU A 259 7.94 14.26 -6.59
N GLU A 260 8.53 13.20 -6.05
CA GLU A 260 9.83 13.28 -5.38
C GLU A 260 10.95 13.19 -6.42
N VAL A 261 11.79 14.22 -6.49
CA VAL A 261 12.87 14.35 -7.47
C VAL A 261 14.21 14.26 -6.74
N GLY A 262 14.95 13.19 -7.00
CA GLY A 262 16.22 12.89 -6.36
C GLY A 262 16.34 11.45 -5.91
N HIS A 263 17.33 11.16 -5.07
CA HIS A 263 17.56 9.81 -4.56
C HIS A 263 16.72 9.52 -3.30
N GLY A 264 16.08 8.35 -3.27
CA GLY A 264 15.28 7.88 -2.13
C GLY A 264 13.77 8.04 -2.36
N GLN A 265 12.99 7.73 -1.32
CA GLN A 265 11.52 7.86 -1.29
C GLN A 265 11.04 8.39 0.08
N VAL A 266 11.88 9.19 0.73
CA VAL A 266 11.65 9.63 2.12
C VAL A 266 10.47 10.58 2.15
N LEU A 267 10.39 11.51 1.20
CA LEU A 267 9.36 12.54 1.18
C LEU A 267 8.00 12.01 0.78
N ALA A 268 7.94 11.03 -0.13
CA ALA A 268 6.73 10.30 -0.46
C ALA A 268 6.13 9.64 0.79
N GLY A 269 6.98 9.07 1.66
CA GLY A 269 6.57 8.51 2.96
C GLY A 269 6.01 9.57 3.92
N LEU A 270 6.65 10.74 4.03
CA LEU A 270 6.17 11.84 4.87
C LEU A 270 4.86 12.43 4.34
N LEU A 271 4.77 12.69 3.03
CA LEU A 271 3.58 13.18 2.36
C LEU A 271 2.39 12.26 2.59
N ARG A 272 2.58 10.95 2.43
CA ARG A 272 1.54 9.95 2.68
C ARG A 272 0.97 10.10 4.10
N ARG A 273 1.84 10.16 5.11
CA ARG A 273 1.44 10.33 6.52
C ARG A 273 0.73 11.66 6.78
N ILE A 274 1.14 12.75 6.13
CA ILE A 274 0.47 14.05 6.26
C ILE A 274 -0.94 14.01 5.63
N ARG A 275 -1.11 13.32 4.50
CA ARG A 275 -2.40 13.12 3.82
C ARG A 275 -3.34 12.21 4.61
N GLU A 276 -2.80 11.16 5.25
CA GLU A 276 -3.56 10.22 6.08
C GLU A 276 -4.03 10.85 7.40
N ALA A 277 -3.29 11.83 7.92
CA ALA A 277 -3.64 12.52 9.14
C ALA A 277 -4.85 13.45 8.92
N LYS A 278 -5.98 13.14 9.57
CA LYS A 278 -7.14 14.03 9.64
C LYS A 278 -6.69 15.45 10.04
N PRO A 279 -7.25 16.52 9.45
CA PRO A 279 -7.03 17.86 9.96
C PRO A 279 -7.45 17.88 11.44
N ALA A 280 -6.55 18.28 12.33
CA ALA A 280 -6.96 18.68 13.67
C ALA A 280 -7.82 19.93 13.47
N VAL A 281 -9.12 19.83 13.75
CA VAL A 281 -10.00 20.99 13.77
C VAL A 281 -9.49 21.89 14.89
N PRO A 282 -9.02 23.12 14.61
CA PRO A 282 -8.84 24.09 15.66
C PRO A 282 -10.24 24.43 16.16
N SER A 283 -10.50 24.22 17.45
CA SER A 283 -11.65 24.82 18.13
C SER A 283 -11.52 26.33 18.00
N VAL A 284 -12.28 26.94 17.10
CA VAL A 284 -12.44 28.39 17.04
C VAL A 284 -13.77 28.70 17.69
N ALA A 285 -13.70 29.42 18.81
CA ALA A 285 -14.84 29.92 19.54
C ALA A 285 -15.77 30.74 18.63
N ALA A 286 -17.07 30.47 18.77
CA ALA A 286 -18.12 31.19 18.08
C ALA A 286 -18.08 32.70 18.40
N ALA A 287 -18.21 33.51 17.36
CA ALA A 287 -18.65 34.90 17.45
C ALA A 287 -19.95 35.05 16.63
N PRO A 288 -20.86 35.96 17.03
CA PRO A 288 -22.29 35.82 16.80
C PRO A 288 -22.75 36.22 15.39
N THR A 289 -23.77 35.50 14.94
CA THR A 289 -24.53 35.68 13.70
C THR A 289 -25.30 37.01 13.69
N PRO A 290 -25.37 37.75 12.57
CA PRO A 290 -26.41 38.75 12.35
C PRO A 290 -27.69 38.10 11.80
N GLU A 291 -28.84 38.66 12.17
CA GLU A 291 -30.20 38.20 11.87
C GLU A 291 -30.56 38.15 10.37
N PRO A 292 -31.57 37.34 9.99
CA PRO A 292 -31.92 37.08 8.60
C PRO A 292 -32.80 38.17 7.98
N ARG A 293 -32.54 38.49 6.70
CA ARG A 293 -33.51 39.15 5.81
C ARG A 293 -34.28 38.10 5.02
N GLU A 294 -35.60 38.21 5.04
CA GLU A 294 -36.53 37.34 4.32
C GLU A 294 -36.32 37.38 2.79
N PRO A 295 -36.36 36.23 2.09
CA PRO A 295 -36.46 36.20 0.64
C PRO A 295 -37.92 36.17 0.17
N SER A 296 -38.20 37.03 -0.80
CA SER A 296 -39.43 37.12 -1.58
C SER A 296 -39.75 35.83 -2.33
N GLN A 297 -41.04 35.51 -2.36
CA GLN A 297 -41.70 34.40 -3.06
C GLN A 297 -41.37 34.36 -4.57
N GLN A 298 -40.90 33.21 -5.06
CA GLN A 298 -41.07 32.80 -6.47
C GLN A 298 -41.41 31.30 -6.55
N ALA A 299 -42.18 31.00 -7.59
CA ALA A 299 -43.10 29.87 -7.68
C ALA A 299 -42.46 28.49 -7.85
N VAL A 300 -43.15 27.49 -7.28
CA VAL A 300 -42.84 26.06 -7.30
C VAL A 300 -43.26 25.43 -8.65
N PRO A 301 -42.40 24.66 -9.33
CA PRO A 301 -42.86 23.67 -10.30
C PRO A 301 -43.15 22.32 -9.63
N ALA A 302 -44.11 21.62 -10.21
CA ALA A 302 -44.84 20.47 -9.71
C ALA A 302 -44.02 19.30 -9.14
N ALA A 303 -44.67 18.59 -8.21
CA ALA A 303 -44.19 17.42 -7.49
C ALA A 303 -43.62 16.31 -8.39
N ALA A 304 -42.43 15.82 -8.02
CA ALA A 304 -41.86 14.59 -8.55
C ALA A 304 -42.66 13.36 -8.06
N PRO A 305 -42.78 12.29 -8.87
CA PRO A 305 -43.52 11.10 -8.50
C PRO A 305 -42.86 10.35 -7.34
N ALA A 306 -43.67 9.61 -6.58
CA ALA A 306 -43.25 8.78 -5.45
C ALA A 306 -42.07 7.87 -5.81
N SER A 307 -41.00 7.88 -5.01
CA SER A 307 -39.80 7.10 -5.32
C SER A 307 -40.03 5.61 -5.18
N ALA A 308 -39.70 4.86 -6.22
CA ALA A 308 -39.60 3.41 -6.16
C ALA A 308 -38.52 3.01 -5.14
N ALA A 309 -38.86 2.08 -4.23
CA ALA A 309 -37.95 1.59 -3.20
C ALA A 309 -36.67 0.98 -3.82
N VAL A 310 -35.51 1.26 -3.22
CA VAL A 310 -34.23 0.62 -3.60
C VAL A 310 -34.33 -0.90 -3.36
N ARG A 311 -34.09 -1.70 -4.41
CA ARG A 311 -34.07 -3.17 -4.35
C ARG A 311 -32.63 -3.68 -4.38
N ALA A 312 -32.37 -4.87 -3.82
CA ALA A 312 -31.04 -5.49 -3.85
C ALA A 312 -30.48 -5.66 -5.28
N GLN A 313 -31.35 -5.99 -6.24
CA GLN A 313 -30.98 -6.11 -7.66
C GLN A 313 -30.68 -4.75 -8.31
N ALA A 314 -31.03 -3.62 -7.68
CA ALA A 314 -30.66 -2.30 -8.15
C ALA A 314 -29.25 -1.88 -7.67
N LEU A 315 -28.67 -2.58 -6.69
CA LEU A 315 -27.33 -2.31 -6.19
C LEU A 315 -26.28 -2.80 -7.19
N GLY A 316 -25.28 -1.95 -7.45
CA GLY A 316 -24.20 -2.21 -8.38
C GLY A 316 -24.63 -2.27 -9.85
N SER A 317 -23.75 -2.81 -10.68
CA SER A 317 -23.85 -2.79 -12.13
C SER A 317 -24.77 -3.87 -12.67
N ARG A 318 -25.76 -3.46 -13.46
CA ARG A 318 -26.57 -4.38 -14.27
C ARG A 318 -25.72 -5.15 -15.29
N ALA A 319 -24.76 -4.46 -15.91
CA ALA A 319 -23.86 -5.08 -16.88
C ALA A 319 -22.99 -6.17 -16.25
N PHE A 320 -22.56 -6.00 -14.99
CA PHE A 320 -21.88 -7.05 -14.23
C PHE A 320 -22.76 -8.30 -14.11
N ARG A 321 -24.00 -8.11 -13.64
CA ARG A 321 -24.97 -9.19 -13.46
C ARG A 321 -25.24 -9.97 -14.75
N GLU A 322 -25.45 -9.26 -15.86
CA GLU A 322 -25.67 -9.86 -17.18
C GLU A 322 -24.41 -10.58 -17.69
N THR A 323 -23.22 -10.02 -17.48
CA THR A 323 -21.94 -10.61 -17.92
C THR A 323 -21.67 -11.95 -17.26
N TYR A 324 -21.94 -12.06 -15.95
CA TYR A 324 -21.67 -13.26 -15.17
C TYR A 324 -22.89 -14.17 -14.99
N GLY A 325 -24.07 -13.79 -15.46
CA GLY A 325 -25.31 -14.56 -15.29
C GLY A 325 -25.77 -14.64 -13.82
N VAL A 326 -25.52 -13.59 -13.04
CA VAL A 326 -25.83 -13.55 -11.60
C VAL A 326 -26.95 -12.57 -11.27
N ARG A 327 -27.74 -12.86 -10.24
CA ARG A 327 -28.88 -12.02 -9.86
C ARG A 327 -28.53 -10.84 -8.95
N LEU A 328 -27.36 -10.85 -8.31
CA LEU A 328 -26.87 -9.78 -7.44
C LEU A 328 -25.44 -9.40 -7.85
N ALA A 329 -25.08 -8.12 -7.72
CA ALA A 329 -23.71 -7.63 -7.96
C ALA A 329 -22.80 -7.96 -6.74
N TYR A 330 -22.67 -9.25 -6.45
CA TYR A 330 -22.02 -9.80 -5.28
C TYR A 330 -21.16 -11.00 -5.68
N VAL A 331 -19.98 -11.10 -5.08
CA VAL A 331 -19.03 -12.20 -5.29
C VAL A 331 -18.53 -12.74 -3.95
N ALA A 332 -18.48 -14.06 -3.80
CA ALA A 332 -17.65 -14.71 -2.78
C ALA A 332 -16.22 -14.88 -3.34
N GLY A 333 -15.29 -14.07 -2.85
CA GLY A 333 -13.90 -14.09 -3.29
C GLY A 333 -13.18 -15.38 -2.88
N SER A 334 -12.09 -15.70 -3.57
CA SER A 334 -11.37 -16.94 -3.26
C SER A 334 -10.61 -16.86 -1.94
N MET A 335 -10.42 -18.02 -1.30
CA MET A 335 -9.68 -18.17 -0.05
C MET A 335 -8.70 -19.34 -0.18
N TYR A 336 -7.46 -19.10 0.24
CA TYR A 336 -6.29 -19.98 0.05
C TYR A 336 -6.52 -21.43 0.51
N LYS A 337 -5.85 -22.39 -0.12
CA LYS A 337 -5.87 -23.84 0.18
C LYS A 337 -7.27 -24.49 0.12
N GLY A 338 -8.13 -24.04 -0.79
CA GLY A 338 -9.47 -24.60 -0.95
C GLY A 338 -10.42 -24.27 0.20
N ILE A 339 -10.11 -23.26 1.03
CA ILE A 339 -11.06 -22.76 2.04
C ILE A 339 -12.31 -22.23 1.34
N SER A 340 -12.15 -21.54 0.21
CA SER A 340 -13.25 -21.38 -0.75
C SER A 340 -13.37 -22.69 -1.52
N SER A 341 -14.17 -23.59 -0.95
CA SER A 341 -14.31 -25.00 -1.32
C SER A 341 -15.20 -25.18 -2.55
N ARG A 342 -15.24 -26.41 -3.08
CA ARG A 342 -16.23 -26.77 -4.10
C ARG A 342 -17.66 -26.59 -3.58
N GLU A 343 -17.94 -26.92 -2.31
CA GLU A 343 -19.28 -26.82 -1.72
C GLU A 343 -19.74 -25.38 -1.69
N LEU A 344 -18.85 -24.45 -1.34
CA LEU A 344 -19.12 -23.02 -1.30
C LEU A 344 -19.45 -22.49 -2.70
N VAL A 345 -18.61 -22.83 -3.69
CA VAL A 345 -18.78 -22.39 -5.07
C VAL A 345 -20.05 -22.94 -5.70
N VAL A 346 -20.35 -24.23 -5.48
CA VAL A 346 -21.56 -24.88 -5.98
C VAL A 346 -22.81 -24.25 -5.35
N ARG A 347 -22.77 -23.95 -4.04
CA ARG A 347 -23.90 -23.31 -3.37
C ARG A 347 -24.16 -21.90 -3.90
N MET A 348 -23.11 -21.10 -4.07
CA MET A 348 -23.21 -19.78 -4.68
C MET A 348 -23.79 -19.85 -6.10
N GLY A 349 -23.27 -20.76 -6.95
CA GLY A 349 -23.74 -20.92 -8.32
C GLY A 349 -25.23 -21.29 -8.42
N ARG A 350 -25.68 -22.25 -7.60
CA ARG A 350 -27.10 -22.66 -7.52
C ARG A 350 -28.03 -21.54 -7.04
N ALA A 351 -27.51 -20.63 -6.22
CA ALA A 351 -28.26 -19.45 -5.76
C ALA A 351 -28.28 -18.30 -6.80
N GLY A 352 -27.68 -18.49 -7.98
CA GLY A 352 -27.53 -17.47 -9.01
C GLY A 352 -26.51 -16.38 -8.63
N LEU A 353 -25.48 -16.75 -7.87
CA LEU A 353 -24.40 -15.86 -7.41
C LEU A 353 -23.04 -16.40 -7.89
N LEU A 354 -21.99 -15.58 -7.76
CA LEU A 354 -20.64 -15.95 -8.19
C LEU A 354 -19.76 -16.27 -6.97
N GLY A 355 -19.09 -17.42 -7.01
CA GLY A 355 -18.02 -17.78 -6.07
C GLY A 355 -16.78 -18.28 -6.80
N PHE A 356 -15.60 -18.03 -6.23
CA PHE A 356 -14.31 -18.48 -6.80
C PHE A 356 -13.66 -19.58 -5.98
N PHE A 357 -13.40 -20.73 -6.60
CA PHE A 357 -12.65 -21.82 -5.96
C PHE A 357 -11.20 -21.41 -5.67
N GLY A 358 -10.76 -21.63 -4.44
CA GLY A 358 -9.43 -21.22 -3.95
C GLY A 358 -8.31 -22.17 -4.34
N THR A 359 -7.76 -22.03 -5.54
CA THR A 359 -6.70 -22.91 -6.08
C THR A 359 -5.32 -22.70 -5.44
N GLY A 360 -5.05 -21.53 -4.85
CA GLY A 360 -3.77 -21.21 -4.23
C GLY A 360 -3.36 -22.26 -3.20
N GLY A 361 -2.17 -22.85 -3.32
CA GLY A 361 -1.68 -23.87 -2.40
C GLY A 361 -2.28 -25.27 -2.56
N VAL A 362 -3.25 -25.46 -3.48
CA VAL A 362 -3.85 -26.76 -3.81
C VAL A 362 -3.05 -27.44 -4.93
N PRO A 363 -2.68 -28.73 -4.83
CA PRO A 363 -1.98 -29.45 -5.90
C PRO A 363 -2.76 -29.44 -7.22
N LEU A 364 -2.07 -29.37 -8.36
CA LEU A 364 -2.69 -29.25 -9.69
C LEU A 364 -3.72 -30.37 -9.99
N ALA A 365 -3.37 -31.62 -9.67
CA ALA A 365 -4.27 -32.76 -9.85
C ALA A 365 -5.57 -32.59 -9.03
N ARG A 366 -5.46 -32.07 -7.81
CA ARG A 366 -6.63 -31.80 -6.98
C ARG A 366 -7.44 -30.63 -7.50
N VAL A 367 -6.81 -29.57 -8.03
CA VAL A 367 -7.53 -28.49 -8.72
C VAL A 367 -8.37 -29.05 -9.88
N ASP A 368 -7.83 -29.99 -10.64
CA ASP A 368 -8.54 -30.63 -11.75
C ASP A 368 -9.80 -31.40 -11.29
N GLU A 369 -9.64 -32.23 -10.26
CA GLU A 369 -10.75 -32.98 -9.64
C GLU A 369 -11.85 -32.06 -9.12
N GLU A 370 -11.48 -30.97 -8.44
CA GLU A 370 -12.44 -30.03 -7.85
C GLU A 370 -13.19 -29.24 -8.92
N VAL A 371 -12.50 -28.80 -9.99
CA VAL A 371 -13.15 -28.12 -11.13
C VAL A 371 -14.15 -29.03 -11.81
N LEU A 372 -13.80 -30.30 -12.05
CA LEU A 372 -14.71 -31.29 -12.62
C LEU A 372 -15.93 -31.51 -11.71
N ALA A 373 -15.73 -31.61 -10.40
CA ALA A 373 -16.81 -31.80 -9.45
C ALA A 373 -17.76 -30.58 -9.41
N ILE A 374 -17.23 -29.35 -9.47
CA ILE A 374 -18.03 -28.13 -9.55
C ILE A 374 -18.86 -28.12 -10.83
N GLN A 375 -18.24 -28.42 -11.98
CA GLN A 375 -18.92 -28.46 -13.28
C GLN A 375 -20.03 -29.53 -13.32
N ALA A 376 -19.80 -30.68 -12.71
CA ALA A 376 -20.80 -31.76 -12.64
C ALA A 376 -21.98 -31.41 -11.72
N ALA A 377 -21.76 -30.58 -10.70
CA ALA A 377 -22.79 -30.22 -9.72
C ALA A 377 -23.67 -29.03 -10.12
N LEU A 378 -23.22 -28.21 -11.08
CA LEU A 378 -23.89 -27.01 -11.56
C LEU A 378 -24.63 -27.26 -12.89
N ARG A 379 -25.77 -26.61 -13.05
CA ARG A 379 -26.54 -26.64 -14.31
C ARG A 379 -25.94 -25.67 -15.33
N PRO A 380 -26.15 -25.89 -16.63
CA PRO A 380 -25.75 -24.93 -17.66
C PRO A 380 -26.30 -23.53 -17.35
N GLY A 381 -25.40 -22.54 -17.30
CA GLY A 381 -25.74 -21.15 -16.97
C GLY A 381 -25.54 -20.75 -15.50
N GLU A 382 -25.40 -21.69 -14.57
CA GLU A 382 -25.05 -21.37 -13.19
C GLU A 382 -23.57 -20.94 -13.10
N ALA A 383 -23.33 -19.80 -12.47
CA ALA A 383 -22.03 -19.15 -12.48
C ALA A 383 -21.05 -19.77 -11.47
N TYR A 384 -19.80 -19.96 -11.90
CA TYR A 384 -18.67 -20.25 -11.02
C TYR A 384 -17.39 -19.67 -11.58
N GLY A 385 -16.37 -19.54 -10.74
CA GLY A 385 -15.02 -19.23 -11.18
C GLY A 385 -13.95 -19.96 -10.39
N VAL A 386 -12.71 -19.81 -10.81
CA VAL A 386 -11.52 -20.33 -10.12
C VAL A 386 -10.51 -19.21 -9.90
N ASN A 387 -9.73 -19.31 -8.83
CA ASN A 387 -8.64 -18.39 -8.61
C ASN A 387 -7.42 -18.75 -9.47
N LEU A 388 -6.70 -17.76 -9.97
CA LEU A 388 -5.34 -17.87 -10.46
C LEU A 388 -4.47 -16.97 -9.58
N LEU A 389 -3.68 -17.59 -8.71
CA LEU A 389 -2.75 -16.89 -7.82
C LEU A 389 -1.40 -16.73 -8.50
N HIS A 390 -0.92 -15.50 -8.63
CA HIS A 390 0.42 -15.23 -9.13
C HIS A 390 1.49 -15.76 -8.17
N SER A 391 2.57 -16.33 -8.73
CA SER A 391 3.73 -16.84 -7.99
C SER A 391 5.01 -16.38 -8.68
N LEU A 392 5.82 -15.60 -7.97
CA LEU A 392 7.11 -15.09 -8.48
C LEU A 392 8.19 -16.18 -8.56
N ASP A 393 8.11 -17.15 -7.68
CA ASP A 393 9.07 -18.23 -7.52
C ASP A 393 8.78 -19.43 -8.44
N ARG A 394 7.54 -19.59 -8.91
CA ARG A 394 7.09 -20.71 -9.76
C ARG A 394 6.17 -20.26 -10.90
N PRO A 395 6.67 -19.45 -11.86
CA PRO A 395 5.88 -18.99 -12.99
C PRO A 395 5.30 -20.13 -13.84
N GLU A 396 5.97 -21.28 -13.90
CA GLU A 396 5.51 -22.48 -14.59
C GLU A 396 4.17 -23.03 -14.08
N ARG A 397 3.89 -22.82 -12.78
CA ARG A 397 2.62 -23.23 -12.17
C ARG A 397 1.44 -22.44 -12.73
N GLU A 398 1.66 -21.17 -13.07
CA GLU A 398 0.64 -20.31 -13.65
C GLU A 398 0.23 -20.82 -15.04
N GLU A 399 1.21 -21.18 -15.88
CA GLU A 399 0.97 -21.81 -17.19
C GLU A 399 0.25 -23.15 -17.07
N GLN A 400 0.64 -24.01 -16.12
CA GLN A 400 -0.02 -25.30 -15.90
C GLN A 400 -1.49 -25.15 -15.51
N LEU A 401 -1.81 -24.15 -14.66
CA LEU A 401 -3.18 -23.84 -14.27
C LEU A 401 -3.98 -23.27 -15.44
N VAL A 402 -3.42 -22.34 -16.22
CA VAL A 402 -4.07 -21.81 -17.42
C VAL A 402 -4.35 -22.91 -18.44
N ASP A 403 -3.39 -23.82 -18.65
CA ASP A 403 -3.56 -25.00 -19.50
C ASP A 403 -4.72 -25.88 -19.02
N LEU A 404 -4.82 -26.12 -17.70
CA LEU A 404 -5.94 -26.86 -17.11
C LEU A 404 -7.26 -26.13 -17.31
N PHE A 405 -7.31 -24.82 -17.02
CA PHE A 405 -8.54 -24.01 -17.11
C PHE A 405 -9.08 -23.97 -18.55
N LEU A 406 -8.20 -23.77 -19.54
CA LEU A 406 -8.57 -23.79 -20.95
C LEU A 406 -9.07 -25.17 -21.38
N ARG A 407 -8.37 -26.26 -20.98
CA ARG A 407 -8.82 -27.63 -21.28
C ARG A 407 -10.17 -27.97 -20.64
N ARG A 408 -10.45 -27.47 -19.44
CA ARG A 408 -11.72 -27.66 -18.73
C ARG A 408 -12.79 -26.66 -19.14
N GLY A 409 -12.51 -25.72 -20.03
CA GLY A 409 -13.48 -24.71 -20.46
C GLY A 409 -13.91 -23.76 -19.34
N VAL A 410 -13.05 -23.52 -18.34
CA VAL A 410 -13.31 -22.54 -17.28
C VAL A 410 -13.33 -21.14 -17.89
N ARG A 411 -14.39 -20.39 -17.63
CA ARG A 411 -14.62 -19.07 -18.25
C ARG A 411 -14.34 -17.89 -17.34
N ASN A 412 -14.43 -18.06 -16.02
CA ASN A 412 -14.28 -16.96 -15.07
C ASN A 412 -13.08 -17.23 -14.16
N VAL A 413 -12.10 -16.34 -14.19
CA VAL A 413 -10.90 -16.41 -13.34
C VAL A 413 -10.79 -15.15 -12.48
N GLU A 414 -10.57 -15.35 -11.18
CA GLU A 414 -10.13 -14.29 -10.27
C GLU A 414 -8.60 -14.28 -10.28
N ALA A 415 -8.00 -13.24 -10.85
CA ALA A 415 -6.55 -13.06 -10.88
C ALA A 415 -6.09 -12.30 -9.63
N SER A 416 -5.30 -12.93 -8.76
CA SER A 416 -4.86 -12.35 -7.49
C SER A 416 -3.33 -12.35 -7.34
N ALA A 417 -2.81 -11.41 -6.54
CA ALA A 417 -1.39 -11.20 -6.27
C ALA A 417 -0.51 -10.83 -7.49
N PHE A 418 -1.11 -10.49 -8.64
CA PHE A 418 -0.38 -10.02 -9.81
C PHE A 418 0.17 -8.62 -9.58
N ILE A 419 1.47 -8.45 -9.78
CA ILE A 419 2.14 -7.12 -9.81
C ILE A 419 2.36 -6.61 -11.24
N ARG A 420 2.18 -7.48 -12.23
CA ARG A 420 2.26 -7.21 -13.67
C ARG A 420 1.42 -8.23 -14.43
N VAL A 421 1.07 -7.91 -15.67
CA VAL A 421 0.45 -8.86 -16.60
C VAL A 421 1.49 -9.89 -17.06
N THR A 422 1.10 -11.16 -17.14
CA THR A 422 1.97 -12.30 -17.48
C THR A 422 1.54 -12.99 -18.78
N PRO A 423 2.43 -13.74 -19.44
CA PRO A 423 2.08 -14.53 -20.63
C PRO A 423 0.92 -15.50 -20.42
N ALA A 424 0.89 -16.23 -19.30
CA ALA A 424 -0.16 -17.19 -19.01
C ALA A 424 -1.53 -16.50 -18.91
N LEU A 425 -1.57 -15.35 -18.22
CA LEU A 425 -2.80 -14.59 -18.04
C LEU A 425 -3.30 -13.98 -19.35
N VAL A 426 -2.39 -13.40 -20.15
CA VAL A 426 -2.71 -12.92 -21.51
C VAL A 426 -3.30 -14.04 -22.34
N ARG A 427 -2.64 -15.19 -22.36
CA ARG A 427 -3.11 -16.37 -23.09
C ARG A 427 -4.52 -16.77 -22.67
N PHE A 428 -4.78 -16.89 -21.36
CA PHE A 428 -6.13 -17.19 -20.87
C PHE A 428 -7.16 -16.18 -21.37
N ARG A 429 -6.87 -14.88 -21.28
CA ARG A 429 -7.79 -13.82 -21.71
C ARG A 429 -8.12 -13.87 -23.20
N VAL A 430 -7.14 -14.17 -24.04
CA VAL A 430 -7.28 -14.02 -25.51
C VAL A 430 -7.71 -15.29 -26.23
N THR A 431 -7.49 -16.47 -25.64
CA THR A 431 -7.91 -17.74 -26.26
C THR A 431 -9.43 -17.80 -26.43
N GLY A 432 -9.87 -18.05 -27.65
CA GLY A 432 -11.27 -18.11 -28.06
C GLY A 432 -11.90 -16.77 -28.44
N LEU A 433 -11.12 -15.67 -28.51
CA LEU A 433 -11.63 -14.40 -29.01
C LEU A 433 -12.09 -14.55 -30.46
N ARG A 434 -13.29 -14.04 -30.74
CA ARG A 434 -13.85 -14.03 -32.09
C ARG A 434 -14.76 -12.84 -32.30
N ARG A 435 -14.96 -12.44 -33.56
CA ARG A 435 -15.96 -11.45 -33.93
C ARG A 435 -17.29 -12.16 -34.18
N ARG A 436 -18.37 -11.65 -33.57
CA ARG A 436 -19.74 -12.13 -33.80
C ARG A 436 -20.28 -11.57 -35.13
N GLU A 437 -21.40 -12.14 -35.59
CA GLU A 437 -22.11 -11.67 -36.80
C GLU A 437 -22.54 -10.20 -36.70
N ASP A 438 -22.85 -9.73 -35.48
CA ASP A 438 -23.21 -8.32 -35.19
C ASP A 438 -21.98 -7.37 -35.15
N GLY A 439 -20.79 -7.88 -35.43
CA GLY A 439 -19.53 -7.13 -35.46
C GLY A 439 -18.86 -6.91 -34.10
N ARG A 440 -19.50 -7.28 -32.97
CA ARG A 440 -18.93 -7.17 -31.62
C ARG A 440 -17.89 -8.25 -31.37
N ILE A 441 -16.93 -7.96 -30.51
CA ILE A 441 -15.92 -8.93 -30.08
C ILE A 441 -16.51 -9.77 -28.94
N GLU A 442 -16.52 -11.09 -29.11
CA GLU A 442 -16.88 -12.03 -28.06
C GLU A 442 -15.61 -12.48 -27.34
N ALA A 443 -15.55 -12.19 -26.03
CA ALA A 443 -14.48 -12.61 -25.15
C ALA A 443 -15.01 -13.68 -24.18
N PRO A 444 -14.81 -14.98 -24.48
CA PRO A 444 -15.41 -16.04 -23.68
C PRO A 444 -14.74 -16.19 -22.32
N ASN A 445 -13.47 -15.81 -22.19
CA ASN A 445 -12.69 -15.92 -20.96
C ASN A 445 -12.61 -14.56 -20.27
N ARG A 446 -13.09 -14.52 -19.03
CA ARG A 446 -13.30 -13.30 -18.23
C ARG A 446 -12.37 -13.31 -17.03
N LEU A 447 -11.85 -12.13 -16.72
CA LEU A 447 -10.97 -11.90 -15.59
C LEU A 447 -11.61 -10.91 -14.62
N ILE A 448 -11.66 -11.28 -13.35
CA ILE A 448 -11.78 -10.31 -12.24
C ILE A 448 -10.38 -10.12 -11.67
N ALA A 449 -9.75 -8.98 -11.95
CA ALA A 449 -8.42 -8.67 -11.45
C ALA A 449 -8.52 -8.05 -10.05
N LYS A 450 -8.09 -8.79 -9.03
CA LYS A 450 -8.12 -8.34 -7.63
C LYS A 450 -6.79 -7.72 -7.24
N LEU A 451 -6.83 -6.44 -6.85
CA LEU A 451 -5.65 -5.59 -6.70
C LEU A 451 -5.89 -4.48 -5.69
N SER A 452 -4.81 -3.93 -5.14
CA SER A 452 -4.85 -2.84 -4.15
C SER A 452 -4.12 -1.58 -4.61
N ARG A 453 -3.47 -1.62 -5.79
CA ARG A 453 -2.57 -0.56 -6.27
C ARG A 453 -2.98 0.04 -7.62
N PRO A 454 -3.05 1.37 -7.75
CA PRO A 454 -3.42 2.04 -9.01
C PRO A 454 -2.52 1.70 -10.20
N GLU A 455 -1.21 1.50 -10.00
CA GLU A 455 -0.30 1.12 -11.09
C GLU A 455 -0.59 -0.27 -11.66
N VAL A 456 -1.00 -1.21 -10.81
CA VAL A 456 -1.45 -2.55 -11.23
C VAL A 456 -2.81 -2.44 -11.92
N ALA A 457 -3.74 -1.64 -11.37
CA ALA A 457 -5.03 -1.38 -12.01
C ALA A 457 -4.86 -0.88 -13.44
N ARG A 458 -3.95 0.08 -13.67
CA ARG A 458 -3.67 0.60 -15.02
C ARG A 458 -3.28 -0.52 -15.98
N ALA A 459 -2.34 -1.38 -15.59
CA ALA A 459 -1.89 -2.49 -16.45
C ALA A 459 -3.03 -3.44 -16.82
N PHE A 460 -3.99 -3.66 -15.91
CA PHE A 460 -5.16 -4.50 -16.18
C PHE A 460 -6.29 -3.80 -16.96
N MET A 461 -6.35 -2.47 -16.90
CA MET A 461 -7.29 -1.67 -17.71
C MET A 461 -6.74 -1.41 -19.13
N SER A 462 -5.44 -1.52 -19.35
CA SER A 462 -4.82 -1.46 -20.68
C SER A 462 -5.08 -2.73 -21.51
N PRO A 463 -4.92 -2.67 -22.84
CA PRO A 463 -4.96 -3.87 -23.67
C PRO A 463 -3.83 -4.84 -23.32
N PRO A 464 -3.95 -6.14 -23.67
CA PRO A 464 -2.87 -7.09 -23.49
C PRO A 464 -1.57 -6.61 -24.16
N PRO A 465 -0.41 -6.70 -23.47
CA PRO A 465 0.86 -6.19 -24.01
C PRO A 465 1.23 -6.79 -25.37
N ALA A 466 1.63 -5.94 -26.32
CA ALA A 466 1.88 -6.35 -27.70
C ALA A 466 3.05 -7.33 -27.83
N ASP A 467 4.11 -7.13 -27.06
CA ASP A 467 5.28 -8.01 -26.99
C ASP A 467 4.91 -9.43 -26.52
N ILE A 468 4.04 -9.52 -25.51
CA ILE A 468 3.52 -10.81 -25.01
C ILE A 468 2.62 -11.48 -26.07
N LEU A 469 1.73 -10.71 -26.71
CA LEU A 469 0.86 -11.23 -27.77
C LEU A 469 1.68 -11.79 -28.94
N GLU A 470 2.68 -11.05 -29.41
CA GLU A 470 3.56 -11.45 -30.52
C GLU A 470 4.36 -12.71 -30.17
N ALA A 471 4.85 -12.81 -28.92
CA ALA A 471 5.52 -14.01 -28.44
C ALA A 471 4.59 -15.23 -28.41
N LEU A 472 3.34 -15.06 -27.96
CA LEU A 472 2.34 -16.13 -27.92
C LEU A 472 1.91 -16.60 -29.32
N VAL A 473 1.78 -15.67 -30.27
CA VAL A 473 1.50 -15.97 -31.68
C VAL A 473 2.65 -16.75 -32.30
N ARG A 474 3.90 -16.29 -32.11
CA ARG A 474 5.10 -16.98 -32.60
C ARG A 474 5.23 -18.40 -32.03
N ALA A 475 4.82 -18.58 -30.77
CA ALA A 475 4.80 -19.88 -30.10
C ALA A 475 3.60 -20.77 -30.51
N GLY A 476 2.70 -20.30 -31.38
CA GLY A 476 1.50 -21.03 -31.80
C GLY A 476 0.49 -21.26 -30.67
N ARG A 477 0.58 -20.49 -29.57
CA ARG A 477 -0.31 -20.61 -28.40
C ARG A 477 -1.57 -19.76 -28.52
N VAL A 478 -1.55 -18.77 -29.40
CA VAL A 478 -2.63 -17.82 -29.73
C VAL A 478 -2.58 -17.58 -31.25
N SER A 479 -3.73 -17.45 -31.90
CA SER A 479 -3.84 -17.12 -33.33
C SER A 479 -3.62 -15.62 -33.59
N GLU A 480 -3.24 -15.28 -34.83
CA GLU A 480 -3.12 -13.87 -35.24
C GLU A 480 -4.44 -13.10 -35.08
N GLU A 481 -5.58 -13.77 -35.33
CA GLU A 481 -6.89 -13.14 -35.19
C GLU A 481 -7.22 -12.82 -33.73
N GLU A 482 -6.99 -13.77 -32.82
CA GLU A 482 -7.18 -13.54 -31.39
C GLU A 482 -6.30 -12.37 -30.90
N ALA A 483 -5.03 -12.35 -31.31
CA ALA A 483 -4.09 -11.27 -30.96
C ALA A 483 -4.52 -9.90 -31.54
N ARG A 484 -5.09 -9.88 -32.74
CA ARG A 484 -5.63 -8.67 -33.37
C ARG A 484 -6.84 -8.14 -32.60
N LEU A 485 -7.79 -9.01 -32.27
CA LEU A 485 -9.01 -8.65 -31.53
C LEU A 485 -8.70 -8.20 -30.10
N ALA A 486 -7.70 -8.83 -29.46
CA ALA A 486 -7.28 -8.52 -28.10
C ALA A 486 -6.89 -7.05 -27.90
N ARG A 487 -6.32 -6.39 -28.92
CA ARG A 487 -5.88 -4.98 -28.85
C ARG A 487 -7.02 -3.99 -28.61
N ALA A 488 -8.26 -4.38 -28.89
CA ALA A 488 -9.46 -3.56 -28.70
C ALA A 488 -10.18 -3.85 -27.37
N LEU A 489 -9.61 -4.69 -26.50
CA LEU A 489 -10.19 -5.08 -25.22
C LEU A 489 -9.21 -4.79 -24.09
N PRO A 490 -9.70 -4.45 -22.89
CA PRO A 490 -8.84 -4.42 -21.72
C PRO A 490 -8.41 -5.84 -21.33
N MET A 491 -7.28 -5.92 -20.65
CA MET A 491 -6.80 -7.16 -20.05
C MET A 491 -7.84 -7.74 -19.08
N ALA A 492 -8.49 -6.91 -18.25
CA ALA A 492 -9.66 -7.26 -17.46
C ALA A 492 -10.79 -6.21 -17.60
N GLU A 493 -12.01 -6.69 -17.81
CA GLU A 493 -13.21 -5.84 -17.82
C GLU A 493 -13.75 -5.56 -16.41
N ASP A 494 -13.32 -6.34 -15.43
CA ASP A 494 -13.74 -6.29 -14.05
C ASP A 494 -12.52 -6.22 -13.15
N LEU A 495 -12.40 -5.12 -12.40
CA LEU A 495 -11.37 -4.94 -11.40
C LEU A 495 -12.01 -4.96 -10.02
N CYS A 496 -11.34 -5.57 -9.06
CA CYS A 496 -11.76 -5.61 -7.68
C CYS A 496 -10.72 -4.91 -6.82
N VAL A 497 -11.08 -3.74 -6.27
CA VAL A 497 -10.22 -2.97 -5.38
C VAL A 497 -10.24 -3.61 -4.00
N GLU A 498 -9.17 -4.32 -3.67
CA GLU A 498 -8.98 -4.96 -2.37
C GLU A 498 -8.32 -3.99 -1.40
N SER A 499 -9.10 -3.56 -0.41
CA SER A 499 -8.67 -2.73 0.71
C SER A 499 -8.18 -3.60 1.88
N ASP A 500 -8.28 -3.13 3.12
CA ASP A 500 -7.97 -3.93 4.30
C ASP A 500 -8.80 -5.23 4.37
N SER A 501 -8.13 -6.37 4.24
CA SER A 501 -8.74 -7.69 4.06
C SER A 501 -8.00 -8.77 4.85
N GLY A 502 -8.61 -9.95 4.98
CA GLY A 502 -7.94 -11.10 5.60
C GLY A 502 -6.91 -11.74 4.67
N GLY A 503 -5.80 -12.24 5.22
CA GLY A 503 -4.71 -12.78 4.42
C GLY A 503 -3.80 -11.66 3.90
N HIS A 504 -3.27 -11.78 2.69
CA HIS A 504 -2.40 -10.75 2.12
C HIS A 504 -3.16 -9.44 1.93
N THR A 505 -2.65 -8.37 2.54
CA THR A 505 -3.20 -7.03 2.44
C THR A 505 -2.11 -5.99 2.66
N ASP A 506 -2.22 -4.86 1.98
CA ASP A 506 -1.44 -3.66 2.26
C ASP A 506 -2.16 -2.71 3.24
N GLN A 507 -3.29 -3.16 3.81
CA GLN A 507 -4.16 -2.39 4.71
C GLN A 507 -4.69 -1.11 4.05
N GLY A 508 -4.93 -1.19 2.74
CA GLY A 508 -5.52 -0.11 1.96
C GLY A 508 -6.84 0.41 2.53
N VAL A 509 -7.06 1.72 2.43
CA VAL A 509 -8.31 2.35 2.91
C VAL A 509 -9.32 2.44 1.77
N ALA A 510 -10.45 1.76 1.90
CA ALA A 510 -11.46 1.66 0.85
C ALA A 510 -11.96 3.02 0.34
N SER A 511 -12.18 3.98 1.23
CA SER A 511 -12.65 5.32 0.86
C SER A 511 -11.64 6.17 0.09
N ALA A 512 -10.36 5.79 0.10
CA ALA A 512 -9.34 6.43 -0.72
C ALA A 512 -9.08 5.66 -2.01
N LEU A 513 -8.95 4.33 -1.90
CA LEU A 513 -8.56 3.48 -3.03
C LEU A 513 -9.66 3.34 -4.08
N LEU A 514 -10.91 3.09 -3.66
CA LEU A 514 -11.99 2.83 -4.60
C LEU A 514 -12.28 4.04 -5.50
N PRO A 515 -12.43 5.28 -4.99
CA PRO A 515 -12.59 6.45 -5.86
C PRO A 515 -11.38 6.70 -6.76
N ALA A 516 -10.15 6.49 -6.28
CA ALA A 516 -8.94 6.68 -7.08
C ALA A 516 -8.89 5.72 -8.29
N VAL A 517 -9.23 4.45 -8.09
CA VAL A 517 -9.32 3.47 -9.19
C VAL A 517 -10.53 3.76 -10.07
N GLY A 518 -11.64 4.26 -9.52
CA GLY A 518 -12.78 4.75 -10.29
C GLY A 518 -12.42 5.88 -11.25
N LEU A 519 -11.64 6.87 -10.80
CA LEU A 519 -11.12 7.96 -11.65
C LEU A 519 -10.13 7.45 -12.69
N LEU A 520 -9.27 6.49 -12.32
CA LEU A 520 -8.38 5.84 -13.28
C LEU A 520 -9.19 5.14 -14.38
N ARG A 521 -10.26 4.43 -14.03
CA ARG A 521 -11.16 3.78 -15.01
C ARG A 521 -11.69 4.78 -16.03
N GLU A 522 -12.16 5.95 -15.61
CA GLU A 522 -12.65 6.97 -16.56
C GLU A 522 -11.55 7.45 -17.51
N ARG A 523 -10.31 7.63 -17.03
CA ARG A 523 -9.16 7.98 -17.87
C ARG A 523 -8.83 6.87 -18.89
N MET A 524 -8.81 5.63 -18.44
CA MET A 524 -8.51 4.47 -19.31
C MET A 524 -9.60 4.23 -20.36
N MET A 525 -10.87 4.47 -20.00
CA MET A 525 -11.99 4.42 -20.95
C MET A 525 -11.86 5.49 -22.04
N ALA A 526 -11.48 6.72 -21.65
CA ALA A 526 -11.26 7.81 -22.60
C ALA A 526 -10.02 7.57 -23.49
N GLU A 527 -8.95 7.01 -22.93
CA GLU A 527 -7.70 6.73 -23.63
C GLU A 527 -7.86 5.64 -24.71
N HIS A 528 -8.56 4.54 -24.39
CA HIS A 528 -8.65 3.38 -25.27
C HIS A 528 -9.97 3.26 -26.04
N GLY A 529 -11.00 4.03 -25.68
CA GLY A 529 -12.28 4.04 -26.39
C GLY A 529 -13.02 2.70 -26.37
N TYR A 530 -12.92 1.94 -25.27
CA TYR A 530 -13.55 0.62 -25.19
C TYR A 530 -15.08 0.69 -25.33
N ALA A 531 -15.65 -0.26 -26.07
CA ALA A 531 -17.10 -0.35 -26.27
C ALA A 531 -17.86 -0.73 -24.99
N THR A 532 -17.24 -1.55 -24.13
CA THR A 532 -17.80 -1.98 -22.85
C THR A 532 -17.08 -1.25 -21.73
N ARG A 533 -17.85 -0.61 -20.84
CA ARG A 533 -17.30 0.06 -19.66
C ARG A 533 -16.64 -0.96 -18.74
N ILE A 534 -15.37 -0.70 -18.39
CA ILE A 534 -14.66 -1.42 -17.32
C ILE A 534 -15.39 -1.18 -16.01
N ARG A 535 -15.64 -2.26 -15.26
CA ARG A 535 -16.35 -2.27 -13.98
C ARG A 535 -15.35 -2.34 -12.84
N VAL A 536 -15.59 -1.57 -11.78
CA VAL A 536 -14.72 -1.50 -10.60
C VAL A 536 -15.53 -1.88 -9.38
N GLY A 537 -15.26 -3.06 -8.82
CA GLY A 537 -15.84 -3.54 -7.57
C GLY A 537 -14.96 -3.25 -6.35
N ALA A 538 -15.49 -3.56 -5.17
CA ALA A 538 -14.84 -3.32 -3.89
C ALA A 538 -14.74 -4.60 -3.05
N ALA A 539 -13.59 -4.77 -2.38
CA ALA A 539 -13.33 -5.82 -1.40
C ALA A 539 -12.57 -5.27 -0.19
N GLY A 540 -12.59 -6.01 0.91
CA GLY A 540 -11.96 -5.61 2.17
C GLY A 540 -12.89 -4.78 3.04
N GLY A 541 -13.03 -5.14 4.32
CA GLY A 541 -13.92 -4.46 5.27
C GLY A 541 -15.43 -4.67 5.09
N ILE A 542 -15.88 -5.42 4.08
CA ILE A 542 -17.32 -5.61 3.79
C ILE A 542 -17.88 -6.81 4.57
N GLY A 543 -18.50 -6.53 5.71
CA GLY A 543 -19.21 -7.52 6.53
C GLY A 543 -20.60 -7.10 7.00
N THR A 544 -21.05 -5.89 6.70
CA THR A 544 -22.33 -5.33 7.17
C THR A 544 -23.04 -4.54 6.07
N PRO A 545 -24.36 -4.33 6.19
CA PRO A 545 -25.13 -3.54 5.23
C PRO A 545 -24.58 -2.13 5.04
N GLN A 546 -24.08 -1.50 6.11
CA GLN A 546 -23.51 -0.15 6.08
C GLN A 546 -22.20 -0.11 5.30
N ALA A 547 -21.32 -1.11 5.48
CA ALA A 547 -20.07 -1.20 4.73
C ALA A 547 -20.33 -1.47 3.24
N ALA A 548 -21.29 -2.35 2.91
CA ALA A 548 -21.72 -2.59 1.55
C ALA A 548 -22.37 -1.35 0.92
N ALA A 549 -23.25 -0.65 1.65
CA ALA A 549 -23.86 0.60 1.21
C ALA A 549 -22.80 1.67 0.91
N ALA A 550 -21.80 1.82 1.79
CA ALA A 550 -20.69 2.74 1.57
C ALA A 550 -19.93 2.42 0.28
N ALA A 551 -19.63 1.14 0.02
CA ALA A 551 -18.97 0.72 -1.22
C ALA A 551 -19.80 1.08 -2.47
N PHE A 552 -21.10 0.80 -2.47
CA PHE A 552 -21.98 1.15 -3.59
C PHE A 552 -22.13 2.66 -3.77
N ILE A 553 -22.26 3.44 -2.69
CA ILE A 553 -22.29 4.91 -2.74
C ILE A 553 -21.00 5.47 -3.35
N MET A 554 -19.85 4.87 -3.04
CA MET A 554 -18.56 5.25 -3.61
C MET A 554 -18.37 4.82 -5.07
N GLY A 555 -19.38 4.18 -5.68
CA GLY A 555 -19.37 3.82 -7.10
C GLY A 555 -18.91 2.40 -7.40
N ALA A 556 -18.92 1.49 -6.42
CA ALA A 556 -18.63 0.08 -6.68
C ALA A 556 -19.67 -0.53 -7.64
N ASP A 557 -19.19 -1.13 -8.73
CA ASP A 557 -20.01 -1.87 -9.69
C ASP A 557 -20.43 -3.25 -9.15
N PHE A 558 -19.71 -3.79 -8.17
CA PHE A 558 -20.04 -5.01 -7.42
C PHE A 558 -19.25 -5.06 -6.10
N ILE A 559 -19.64 -5.89 -5.15
CA ILE A 559 -18.89 -6.12 -3.91
C ILE A 559 -18.37 -7.56 -3.82
N VAL A 560 -17.25 -7.73 -3.12
CA VAL A 560 -16.63 -9.03 -2.87
C VAL A 560 -16.41 -9.22 -1.37
N THR A 561 -16.83 -10.38 -0.86
CA THR A 561 -16.63 -10.77 0.53
C THR A 561 -15.67 -11.95 0.63
N GLY A 562 -15.00 -12.09 1.78
CA GLY A 562 -14.04 -13.16 2.04
C GLY A 562 -14.13 -13.67 3.48
N SER A 563 -13.71 -12.85 4.45
CA SER A 563 -13.63 -13.27 5.87
C SER A 563 -14.96 -13.77 6.45
N ILE A 564 -16.09 -13.20 6.05
CA ILE A 564 -17.41 -13.69 6.49
C ILE A 564 -17.68 -15.10 5.93
N ASN A 565 -17.31 -15.35 4.67
CA ASN A 565 -17.56 -16.61 3.98
C ASN A 565 -16.74 -17.77 4.57
N GLN A 566 -15.58 -17.49 5.18
CA GLN A 566 -14.81 -18.51 5.88
C GLN A 566 -15.54 -19.07 7.11
N CYS A 567 -16.40 -18.26 7.73
CA CYS A 567 -17.25 -18.64 8.86
C CYS A 567 -18.63 -19.08 8.34
N SER A 568 -18.65 -20.01 7.39
CA SER A 568 -19.88 -20.61 6.85
C SER A 568 -19.78 -22.14 6.89
N VAL A 569 -20.92 -22.82 6.79
CA VAL A 569 -21.00 -24.28 6.74
C VAL A 569 -20.17 -24.84 5.59
N GLU A 570 -20.24 -24.21 4.42
CA GLU A 570 -19.61 -24.70 3.19
C GLU A 570 -18.09 -24.51 3.14
N ALA A 571 -17.54 -23.55 3.91
CA ALA A 571 -16.11 -23.24 3.85
C ALA A 571 -15.23 -24.45 4.21
N GLY A 572 -14.17 -24.68 3.42
CA GLY A 572 -13.21 -25.77 3.54
C GLY A 572 -12.18 -25.56 4.66
N THR A 573 -12.64 -25.27 5.87
CA THR A 573 -11.81 -25.17 7.08
C THR A 573 -12.41 -25.99 8.21
N SER A 574 -11.62 -26.29 9.24
CA SER A 574 -12.07 -27.13 10.35
C SER A 574 -13.13 -26.47 11.24
N GLU A 575 -13.97 -27.29 11.88
CA GLU A 575 -14.97 -26.80 12.84
C GLU A 575 -14.36 -26.00 14.00
N PRO A 576 -13.24 -26.40 14.63
CA PRO A 576 -12.62 -25.60 15.69
C PRO A 576 -12.16 -24.22 15.25
N VAL A 577 -11.86 -24.04 13.95
CA VAL A 577 -11.61 -22.72 13.34
C VAL A 577 -12.92 -21.95 13.22
N LYS A 578 -14.00 -22.56 12.71
CA LYS A 578 -15.31 -21.91 12.58
C LYS A 578 -15.90 -21.50 13.92
N ASP A 579 -15.79 -22.35 14.94
CA ASP A 579 -16.16 -22.05 16.33
C ASP A 579 -15.37 -20.86 16.90
N LEU A 580 -14.11 -20.66 16.50
CA LEU A 580 -13.35 -19.47 16.89
C LEU A 580 -13.81 -18.23 16.11
N LEU A 581 -13.99 -18.38 14.80
CA LEU A 581 -14.36 -17.30 13.87
C LEU A 581 -15.70 -16.64 14.24
N GLU A 582 -16.71 -17.41 14.67
CA GLU A 582 -18.02 -16.85 15.06
C GLU A 582 -17.96 -15.96 16.31
N THR A 583 -16.91 -16.10 17.13
CA THR A 583 -16.73 -15.35 18.37
C THR A 583 -15.91 -14.06 18.22
N LEU A 584 -15.38 -13.79 17.02
CA LEU A 584 -14.46 -12.67 16.83
C LEU A 584 -15.18 -11.33 16.90
N ASP A 585 -14.49 -10.35 17.46
CA ASP A 585 -14.81 -8.93 17.40
C ASP A 585 -13.94 -8.22 16.35
N VAL A 586 -14.26 -6.97 16.00
CA VAL A 586 -13.60 -6.16 14.95
C VAL A 586 -12.09 -6.06 15.19
N GLN A 587 -11.68 -5.96 16.46
CA GLN A 587 -10.26 -5.82 16.84
C GLN A 587 -9.56 -7.16 17.09
N ASP A 588 -10.19 -8.31 16.82
CA ASP A 588 -9.59 -9.63 17.11
C ASP A 588 -8.68 -10.16 15.99
N VAL A 589 -8.21 -9.26 15.13
CA VAL A 589 -7.27 -9.54 14.04
C VAL A 589 -6.01 -8.66 14.16
N THR A 590 -4.92 -9.09 13.54
CA THR A 590 -3.66 -8.33 13.51
C THR A 590 -2.79 -8.74 12.32
N CYS A 591 -1.79 -7.93 11.98
CA CYS A 591 -0.81 -8.31 10.97
C CYS A 591 0.29 -9.20 11.55
N ALA A 592 0.63 -10.24 10.81
CA ALA A 592 1.77 -11.10 11.04
C ALA A 592 2.61 -11.21 9.75
N PRO A 593 3.89 -11.60 9.82
CA PRO A 593 4.67 -11.94 8.65
C PRO A 593 3.98 -12.99 7.78
N ALA A 594 4.12 -12.87 6.47
CA ALA A 594 3.70 -13.89 5.51
C ALA A 594 4.75 -15.01 5.44
N GLY A 595 4.31 -16.25 5.22
CA GLY A 595 5.24 -17.38 5.05
C GLY A 595 5.86 -17.42 3.65
N ASP A 596 5.14 -16.92 2.66
CA ASP A 596 5.63 -16.55 1.34
C ASP A 596 6.19 -15.12 1.37
N MET A 597 7.27 -14.87 0.61
CA MET A 597 8.01 -13.60 0.66
C MET A 597 8.42 -13.19 2.10
N PHE A 598 8.62 -14.17 2.98
CA PHE A 598 8.99 -13.97 4.38
C PHE A 598 10.25 -13.11 4.51
N GLU A 599 11.24 -13.37 3.67
CA GLU A 599 12.52 -12.67 3.61
C GLU A 599 12.36 -11.18 3.23
N LEU A 600 11.29 -10.84 2.51
CA LEU A 600 10.97 -9.46 2.07
C LEU A 600 10.10 -8.71 3.09
N GLY A 601 9.70 -9.36 4.19
CA GLY A 601 8.86 -8.75 5.21
C GLY A 601 7.41 -8.54 4.79
N ALA A 602 6.92 -9.34 3.83
CA ALA A 602 5.50 -9.37 3.47
C ALA A 602 4.65 -9.69 4.70
N LYS A 603 3.41 -9.19 4.71
CA LYS A 603 2.49 -9.33 5.85
C LYS A 603 1.15 -9.89 5.41
N VAL A 604 0.53 -10.60 6.34
CA VAL A 604 -0.85 -11.09 6.25
C VAL A 604 -1.63 -10.68 7.48
N GLN A 605 -2.92 -10.39 7.31
CA GLN A 605 -3.85 -10.15 8.41
C GLN A 605 -4.50 -11.45 8.87
N VAL A 606 -4.40 -11.73 10.16
CA VAL A 606 -4.74 -13.02 10.78
C VAL A 606 -5.46 -12.82 12.12
N VAL A 607 -6.17 -13.85 12.56
CA VAL A 607 -6.81 -13.89 13.89
C VAL A 607 -5.76 -13.83 15.00
N ARG A 608 -6.00 -12.98 16.01
CA ARG A 608 -5.16 -12.90 17.22
C ARG A 608 -5.84 -13.46 18.46
N LYS A 609 -7.17 -13.40 18.55
CA LYS A 609 -7.91 -13.86 19.73
C LYS A 609 -7.71 -15.35 19.96
N GLY A 610 -7.24 -15.71 21.16
CA GLY A 610 -7.01 -17.09 21.55
C GLY A 610 -5.83 -17.79 20.86
N LEU A 611 -5.04 -17.08 20.04
CA LEU A 611 -3.97 -17.66 19.25
C LEU A 611 -2.62 -16.96 19.51
N PHE A 612 -1.56 -17.76 19.62
CA PHE A 612 -0.18 -17.27 19.71
C PHE A 612 0.49 -17.12 18.35
N PHE A 613 -0.10 -17.64 17.26
CA PHE A 613 0.48 -17.58 15.92
C PHE A 613 1.00 -16.18 15.54
N PRO A 614 0.25 -15.07 15.69
CA PRO A 614 0.74 -13.76 15.24
C PRO A 614 1.97 -13.29 16.02
N ALA A 615 1.98 -13.50 17.35
CA ALA A 615 3.11 -13.14 18.19
C ALA A 615 4.35 -13.99 17.86
N ARG A 616 4.14 -15.31 17.64
CA ARG A 616 5.20 -16.26 17.28
C ARG A 616 5.78 -15.97 15.90
N ALA A 617 4.93 -15.72 14.90
CA ALA A 617 5.35 -15.35 13.56
C ALA A 617 6.17 -14.06 13.55
N ASN A 618 5.74 -13.02 14.28
CA ASN A 618 6.50 -11.77 14.43
C ASN A 618 7.85 -12.01 15.13
N ARG A 619 7.90 -12.89 16.14
CA ARG A 619 9.17 -13.25 16.81
C ARG A 619 10.13 -13.98 15.86
N LEU A 620 9.64 -14.93 15.05
CA LEU A 620 10.46 -15.62 14.04
C LEU A 620 11.07 -14.62 13.05
N TYR A 621 10.28 -13.66 12.57
CA TYR A 621 10.79 -12.63 11.66
C TYR A 621 11.81 -11.71 12.33
N ALA A 622 11.58 -11.29 13.58
CA ALA A 622 12.56 -10.51 14.33
C ALA A 622 13.89 -11.26 14.50
N LEU A 623 13.83 -12.55 14.83
CA LEU A 623 15.03 -13.41 14.93
C LEU A 623 15.77 -13.52 13.59
N TYR A 624 15.04 -13.69 12.48
CA TYR A 624 15.61 -13.73 11.14
C TYR A 624 16.34 -12.42 10.75
N GLN A 625 15.85 -11.27 11.23
CA GLN A 625 16.50 -9.98 10.98
C GLN A 625 17.70 -9.71 11.89
N GLN A 626 17.69 -10.26 13.11
CA GLN A 626 18.71 -9.99 14.13
C GLN A 626 19.90 -10.95 14.06
N HIS A 627 19.71 -12.17 13.55
CA HIS A 627 20.75 -13.21 13.55
C HIS A 627 21.10 -13.67 12.13
N PRO A 628 22.38 -13.94 11.85
CA PRO A 628 22.83 -14.36 10.52
C PRO A 628 22.53 -15.84 10.20
N SER A 629 22.29 -16.69 11.21
CA SER A 629 22.02 -18.12 11.04
C SER A 629 21.30 -18.75 12.25
N LEU A 630 20.89 -20.02 12.13
CA LEU A 630 20.28 -20.80 13.21
C LEU A 630 21.27 -21.14 14.34
N GLU A 631 22.56 -21.23 14.01
CA GLU A 631 23.65 -21.52 14.94
C GLU A 631 24.04 -20.29 15.78
N ALA A 632 23.74 -19.09 15.29
CA ALA A 632 23.98 -17.83 16.00
C ALA A 632 22.88 -17.49 17.03
N LEU A 633 21.87 -18.35 17.20
CA LEU A 633 20.83 -18.20 18.20
C LEU A 633 21.34 -18.66 19.58
N ASP A 634 21.03 -17.91 20.63
CA ASP A 634 21.35 -18.32 22.00
C ASP A 634 20.56 -19.57 22.42
N ALA A 635 21.10 -20.31 23.40
CA ALA A 635 20.52 -21.58 23.84
C ALA A 635 19.08 -21.46 24.35
N GLN A 636 18.74 -20.35 24.99
CA GLN A 636 17.38 -20.11 25.51
C GLN A 636 16.40 -19.90 24.35
N THR A 637 16.75 -19.07 23.37
CA THR A 637 15.94 -18.86 22.15
C THR A 637 15.78 -20.16 21.37
N ARG A 638 16.87 -20.91 21.16
CA ARG A 638 16.82 -22.22 20.47
C ARG A 638 15.85 -23.18 21.18
N SER A 639 15.98 -23.33 22.49
CA SER A 639 15.09 -24.17 23.30
C SER A 639 13.62 -23.73 23.20
N GLN A 640 13.34 -22.42 23.20
CA GLN A 640 11.97 -21.92 23.03
C GLN A 640 11.39 -22.25 21.67
N LEU A 641 12.17 -22.13 20.59
CA LEU A 641 11.71 -22.49 19.25
C LEU A 641 11.35 -23.97 19.17
N GLU A 642 12.24 -24.84 19.66
CA GLU A 642 12.05 -26.29 19.60
C GLU A 642 10.87 -26.75 20.46
N THR A 643 10.71 -26.21 21.66
CA THR A 643 9.67 -26.67 22.61
C THR A 643 8.31 -26.00 22.42
N LYS A 644 8.28 -24.71 22.08
CA LYS A 644 7.02 -23.93 22.04
C LYS A 644 6.49 -23.71 20.63
N TYR A 645 7.36 -23.56 19.63
CA TYR A 645 6.96 -23.16 18.27
C TYR A 645 6.87 -24.39 17.37
N PHE A 646 8.01 -25.08 17.18
CA PHE A 646 8.09 -26.23 16.29
C PHE A 646 7.61 -27.53 16.95
N ARG A 647 7.73 -27.62 18.28
CA ARG A 647 7.52 -28.86 19.06
C ARG A 647 8.34 -30.03 18.55
N ARG A 648 9.51 -29.72 17.98
CA ARG A 648 10.47 -30.58 17.28
C ARG A 648 11.85 -29.94 17.34
N GLY A 649 12.90 -30.74 17.19
CA GLY A 649 14.26 -30.20 17.08
C GLY A 649 14.42 -29.37 15.81
N ILE A 650 15.25 -28.32 15.85
CA ILE A 650 15.49 -27.48 14.66
C ILE A 650 16.08 -28.30 13.50
N GLU A 651 16.95 -29.26 13.79
CA GLU A 651 17.53 -30.12 12.75
C GLU A 651 16.50 -31.10 12.16
N GLU A 652 15.52 -31.55 12.95
CA GLU A 652 14.40 -32.37 12.47
C GLU A 652 13.53 -31.54 11.50
N VAL A 653 13.19 -30.31 11.88
CA VAL A 653 12.44 -29.37 11.01
C VAL A 653 13.22 -29.09 9.72
N TRP A 654 14.52 -28.91 9.81
CA TRP A 654 15.37 -28.73 8.64
C TRP A 654 15.33 -29.96 7.74
N GLU A 655 15.49 -31.17 8.28
CA GLU A 655 15.49 -32.40 7.48
C GLU A 655 14.15 -32.62 6.76
N GLU A 656 13.01 -32.38 7.43
CA GLU A 656 11.71 -32.42 6.76
C GLU A 656 11.58 -31.40 5.62
N THR A 657 12.05 -30.18 5.88
CA THR A 657 12.03 -29.09 4.90
C THR A 657 12.92 -29.45 3.71
N ARG A 658 14.11 -29.98 3.97
CA ARG A 658 15.08 -30.45 2.98
C ARG A 658 14.49 -31.55 2.11
N GLN A 659 13.90 -32.59 2.70
CA GLN A 659 13.26 -33.68 1.96
C GLN A 659 12.10 -33.20 1.09
N HIS A 660 11.33 -32.21 1.54
CA HIS A 660 10.29 -31.60 0.70
C HIS A 660 10.90 -30.93 -0.53
N TYR A 661 11.86 -30.03 -0.34
CA TYR A 661 12.45 -29.26 -1.45
C TYR A 661 13.30 -30.12 -2.38
N LEU A 662 13.97 -31.18 -1.91
CA LEU A 662 14.63 -32.16 -2.78
C LEU A 662 13.71 -32.81 -3.81
N ARG A 663 12.39 -32.91 -3.53
CA ARG A 663 11.42 -33.47 -4.48
C ARG A 663 10.83 -32.44 -5.44
N VAL A 664 10.66 -31.20 -5.00
CA VAL A 664 9.89 -30.18 -5.75
C VAL A 664 10.72 -29.06 -6.35
N ALA A 665 11.89 -28.78 -5.80
CA ALA A 665 12.81 -27.70 -6.19
C ALA A 665 14.20 -27.93 -5.55
N PRO A 666 14.99 -28.92 -6.02
CA PRO A 666 16.27 -29.30 -5.41
C PRO A 666 17.27 -28.14 -5.28
N GLU A 667 17.25 -27.19 -6.21
CA GLU A 667 18.09 -26.00 -6.23
C GLU A 667 17.87 -25.08 -5.01
N VAL A 668 16.70 -25.14 -4.38
CA VAL A 668 16.43 -24.42 -3.11
C VAL A 668 17.27 -24.99 -1.98
N VAL A 669 17.46 -26.31 -1.94
CA VAL A 669 18.29 -26.98 -0.92
C VAL A 669 19.75 -26.64 -1.11
N GLU A 670 20.25 -26.74 -2.35
CA GLU A 670 21.66 -26.41 -2.67
C GLU A 670 22.01 -24.98 -2.22
N ARG A 671 21.12 -24.01 -2.48
CA ARG A 671 21.31 -22.62 -2.07
C ARG A 671 21.28 -22.45 -0.54
N ALA A 672 20.36 -23.13 0.12
CA ALA A 672 20.22 -23.08 1.57
C ALA A 672 21.40 -23.75 2.30
N GLU A 673 21.96 -24.83 1.76
CA GLU A 673 23.17 -25.47 2.31
C GLU A 673 24.41 -24.57 2.19
N ARG A 674 24.47 -23.68 1.19
CA ARG A 674 25.54 -22.69 1.02
C ARG A 674 25.31 -21.36 1.74
N ASN A 675 24.07 -21.07 2.15
CA ASN A 675 23.69 -19.80 2.78
C ASN A 675 22.93 -20.06 4.09
N PRO A 676 23.60 -19.96 5.26
CA PRO A 676 22.99 -20.23 6.56
C PRO A 676 21.76 -19.37 6.86
N ARG A 677 21.72 -18.13 6.34
CA ARG A 677 20.57 -17.24 6.48
C ARG A 677 19.36 -17.74 5.71
N GLN A 678 19.58 -18.33 4.54
CA GLN A 678 18.50 -18.95 3.77
C GLN A 678 18.02 -20.26 4.40
N LYS A 679 18.92 -21.09 4.94
CA LYS A 679 18.52 -22.26 5.77
C LYS A 679 17.61 -21.82 6.92
N MET A 680 17.99 -20.77 7.64
CA MET A 680 17.18 -20.18 8.72
C MET A 680 15.79 -19.75 8.24
N ALA A 681 15.69 -19.04 7.11
CA ALA A 681 14.42 -18.65 6.54
C ALA A 681 13.52 -19.86 6.22
N LEU A 682 14.07 -20.90 5.60
CA LEU A 682 13.30 -22.11 5.24
C LEU A 682 12.78 -22.85 6.49
N VAL A 683 13.61 -22.99 7.54
CA VAL A 683 13.20 -23.58 8.81
C VAL A 683 12.09 -22.74 9.47
N PHE A 684 12.19 -21.42 9.44
CA PHE A 684 11.14 -20.57 10.01
C PHE A 684 9.85 -20.63 9.19
N ARG A 685 9.95 -20.66 7.87
CA ARG A 685 8.82 -20.79 6.94
C ARG A 685 8.06 -22.10 7.11
N TRP A 686 8.73 -23.17 7.56
CA TRP A 686 8.07 -24.44 7.93
C TRP A 686 6.95 -24.22 8.96
N TYR A 687 7.15 -23.35 9.95
CA TYR A 687 6.14 -23.09 10.97
C TYR A 687 4.84 -22.54 10.36
N PHE A 688 4.91 -21.61 9.41
CA PHE A 688 3.73 -21.08 8.71
C PHE A 688 2.99 -22.16 7.91
N VAL A 689 3.73 -23.05 7.26
CA VAL A 689 3.12 -24.18 6.53
C VAL A 689 2.44 -25.15 7.50
N HIS A 690 3.11 -25.45 8.63
CA HIS A 690 2.62 -26.33 9.68
C HIS A 690 1.37 -25.78 10.35
N THR A 691 1.39 -24.55 10.83
CA THR A 691 0.26 -23.91 11.53
C THR A 691 -0.97 -23.74 10.66
N SER A 692 -0.79 -23.46 9.38
CA SER A 692 -1.87 -23.45 8.41
C SER A 692 -2.47 -24.86 8.20
N ARG A 693 -1.66 -25.93 8.21
CA ARG A 693 -2.17 -27.32 8.15
C ARG A 693 -2.91 -27.72 9.41
N LEU A 694 -2.42 -27.30 10.59
CA LEU A 694 -3.09 -27.53 11.87
C LEU A 694 -4.50 -26.93 11.87
N ALA A 695 -4.63 -25.67 11.44
CA ALA A 695 -5.90 -24.97 11.34
C ALA A 695 -6.89 -25.68 10.38
N LEU A 696 -6.42 -26.10 9.20
CA LEU A 696 -7.26 -26.80 8.22
C LEU A 696 -7.72 -28.18 8.70
N ARG A 697 -6.86 -28.91 9.44
CA ARG A 697 -7.20 -30.25 9.98
C ARG A 697 -8.00 -30.21 11.27
N GLY A 698 -8.02 -29.08 11.98
CA GLY A 698 -8.66 -29.00 13.30
C GLY A 698 -7.89 -29.76 14.38
N SER A 699 -6.56 -29.82 14.28
CA SER A 699 -5.69 -30.55 15.22
C SER A 699 -5.74 -29.97 16.64
N PRO A 700 -6.18 -30.76 17.65
CA PRO A 700 -6.33 -30.28 19.03
C PRO A 700 -4.98 -30.03 19.73
N GLU A 701 -3.90 -30.69 19.31
CA GLU A 701 -2.61 -30.72 20.01
C GLU A 701 -1.92 -29.34 20.05
N GLN A 702 -2.21 -28.48 19.06
CA GLN A 702 -1.61 -27.16 18.88
C GLN A 702 -2.64 -26.10 18.45
N ARG A 703 -3.86 -26.12 19.03
CA ARG A 703 -4.93 -25.17 18.66
C ARG A 703 -4.49 -23.70 18.74
N THR A 704 -3.67 -23.33 19.72
CA THR A 704 -3.18 -21.95 19.90
C THR A 704 -2.20 -21.51 18.81
N ASP A 705 -1.70 -22.42 17.97
CA ASP A 705 -0.80 -22.12 16.87
C ASP A 705 -1.52 -21.92 15.54
N TYR A 706 -2.85 -22.04 15.46
CA TYR A 706 -3.54 -21.93 14.19
C TYR A 706 -3.22 -20.62 13.46
N GLN A 707 -2.84 -20.74 12.18
CA GLN A 707 -2.79 -19.61 11.27
C GLN A 707 -4.13 -19.51 10.55
N ILE A 708 -4.90 -18.46 10.86
CA ILE A 708 -6.22 -18.21 10.27
C ILE A 708 -6.21 -16.82 9.66
N HIS A 709 -6.31 -16.74 8.34
CA HIS A 709 -6.40 -15.47 7.60
C HIS A 709 -7.79 -14.87 7.79
N CYS A 710 -7.89 -13.69 8.39
CA CYS A 710 -9.17 -13.05 8.64
C CYS A 710 -8.98 -11.55 8.81
N GLY A 711 -9.88 -10.73 8.26
CA GLY A 711 -9.91 -9.28 8.44
C GLY A 711 -11.02 -8.84 9.40
N PRO A 712 -11.12 -7.53 9.69
CA PRO A 712 -12.08 -6.97 10.64
C PRO A 712 -13.55 -7.13 10.20
N ALA A 713 -13.80 -7.38 8.91
CA ALA A 713 -15.13 -7.58 8.35
C ALA A 713 -15.93 -8.68 9.08
N LEU A 714 -15.27 -9.77 9.48
CA LEU A 714 -15.95 -10.85 10.21
C LEU A 714 -16.43 -10.41 11.59
N GLY A 715 -15.61 -9.65 12.33
CA GLY A 715 -16.02 -9.12 13.62
C GLY A 715 -17.24 -8.20 13.51
N SER A 716 -17.27 -7.34 12.48
CA SER A 716 -18.43 -6.48 12.22
C SER A 716 -19.68 -7.28 11.82
N PHE A 717 -19.50 -8.36 11.05
CA PHE A 717 -20.60 -9.28 10.70
C PHE A 717 -21.15 -9.97 11.94
N ASN A 718 -20.28 -10.50 12.81
CA ASN A 718 -20.68 -11.17 14.06
C ASN A 718 -21.52 -10.24 14.94
N GLN A 719 -21.12 -8.96 15.08
CA GLN A 719 -21.91 -7.97 15.80
C GLN A 719 -23.28 -7.73 15.14
N TRP A 720 -23.32 -7.61 13.81
CA TRP A 720 -24.56 -7.36 13.07
C TRP A 720 -25.58 -8.51 13.20
N VAL A 721 -25.12 -9.76 13.21
CA VAL A 721 -26.00 -10.94 13.27
C VAL A 721 -26.28 -11.43 14.68
N GLN A 722 -25.75 -10.77 15.70
CA GLN A 722 -25.96 -11.13 17.10
C GLN A 722 -27.46 -11.16 17.44
N GLY A 723 -27.89 -12.20 18.16
CA GLY A 723 -29.31 -12.40 18.51
C GLY A 723 -30.18 -12.97 17.38
N THR A 724 -29.59 -13.30 16.23
CA THR A 724 -30.27 -14.02 15.13
C THR A 724 -29.73 -15.45 15.01
N PRO A 725 -30.39 -16.37 14.27
CA PRO A 725 -29.84 -17.71 14.02
C PRO A 725 -28.42 -17.68 13.43
N LEU A 726 -28.12 -16.68 12.60
CA LEU A 726 -26.79 -16.49 11.99
C LEU A 726 -25.67 -16.17 13.01
N ALA A 727 -25.97 -16.00 14.30
CA ALA A 727 -24.95 -15.92 15.34
C ALA A 727 -24.08 -17.19 15.36
N SER A 728 -24.68 -18.36 15.14
CA SER A 728 -24.02 -19.67 15.03
C SER A 728 -23.52 -19.91 13.61
N TRP A 729 -22.26 -20.32 13.43
CA TRP A 729 -21.73 -20.66 12.10
C TRP A 729 -22.44 -21.86 11.47
N ARG A 730 -23.08 -22.70 12.27
CA ARG A 730 -23.83 -23.87 11.80
C ARG A 730 -25.08 -23.48 11.01
N ASP A 731 -25.54 -22.25 11.18
CA ASP A 731 -26.67 -21.66 10.46
C ASP A 731 -26.21 -20.63 9.41
N ARG A 732 -24.88 -20.44 9.25
CA ARG A 732 -24.30 -19.52 8.26
C ARG A 732 -24.10 -20.22 6.93
N HIS A 733 -25.05 -20.06 6.04
CA HIS A 733 -24.95 -20.48 4.64
C HIS A 733 -24.50 -19.33 3.74
N VAL A 734 -23.48 -19.56 2.92
CA VAL A 734 -22.78 -18.48 2.17
C VAL A 734 -23.70 -17.65 1.25
N ASP A 735 -24.67 -18.29 0.62
CA ASP A 735 -25.65 -17.66 -0.27
C ASP A 735 -26.71 -16.88 0.51
N GLU A 736 -27.22 -17.44 1.62
CA GLU A 736 -28.19 -16.79 2.49
C GLU A 736 -27.59 -15.54 3.14
N MET A 737 -26.32 -15.62 3.56
CA MET A 737 -25.57 -14.45 4.04
C MET A 737 -25.45 -13.37 2.97
N ALA A 738 -25.12 -13.76 1.73
CA ALA A 738 -25.00 -12.83 0.61
C ALA A 738 -26.33 -12.12 0.31
N VAL A 739 -27.44 -12.87 0.27
CA VAL A 739 -28.79 -12.35 0.06
C VAL A 739 -29.17 -11.39 1.18
N LYS A 740 -29.04 -11.83 2.43
CA LYS A 740 -29.38 -11.00 3.58
C LYS A 740 -28.57 -9.71 3.60
N LEU A 741 -27.28 -9.78 3.28
CA LEU A 741 -26.43 -8.59 3.22
C LEU A 741 -26.92 -7.61 2.15
N MET A 742 -27.21 -8.10 0.94
CA MET A 742 -27.65 -7.26 -0.17
C MET A 742 -29.05 -6.67 0.04
N ASP A 743 -29.99 -7.45 0.57
CA ASP A 743 -31.34 -6.98 0.89
C ASP A 743 -31.30 -5.93 2.00
N ALA A 744 -30.60 -6.21 3.11
CA ALA A 744 -30.45 -5.24 4.20
C ALA A 744 -29.68 -3.98 3.78
N THR A 745 -28.76 -4.09 2.81
CA THR A 745 -28.07 -2.93 2.22
C THR A 745 -29.05 -2.03 1.47
N ALA A 746 -29.94 -2.62 0.67
CA ALA A 746 -30.96 -1.89 -0.07
C ALA A 746 -31.96 -1.20 0.88
N GLU A 747 -32.43 -1.92 1.90
CA GLU A 747 -33.30 -1.38 2.95
C GLU A 747 -32.63 -0.22 3.69
N TRP A 748 -31.36 -0.37 4.07
CA TRP A 748 -30.63 0.68 4.78
C TRP A 748 -30.48 1.94 3.92
N LEU A 749 -30.14 1.80 2.64
CA LEU A 749 -30.05 2.94 1.72
C LEU A 749 -31.40 3.65 1.56
N GLU A 750 -32.48 2.90 1.39
CA GLU A 750 -33.83 3.45 1.28
C GLU A 750 -34.20 4.28 2.52
N GLN A 751 -33.99 3.73 3.72
CA GLN A 751 -34.25 4.42 4.99
C GLN A 751 -33.43 5.71 5.10
N ARG A 752 -32.15 5.68 4.70
CA ARG A 752 -31.27 6.86 4.76
C ARG A 752 -31.71 7.94 3.77
N PHE A 753 -32.08 7.58 2.55
CA PHE A 753 -32.57 8.54 1.57
C PHE A 753 -33.92 9.13 1.94
N GLN A 754 -34.82 8.34 2.53
CA GLN A 754 -36.07 8.85 3.09
C GLN A 754 -35.81 9.84 4.23
N GLY A 755 -34.88 9.52 5.14
CA GLY A 755 -34.46 10.42 6.21
C GLY A 755 -33.91 11.77 5.69
N PHE A 756 -33.13 11.77 4.60
CA PHE A 756 -32.65 13.02 3.99
C PHE A 756 -33.77 13.86 3.36
N ARG A 757 -34.86 13.23 2.90
CA ARG A 757 -36.00 13.91 2.29
C ARG A 757 -37.02 14.43 3.29
N ALA A 758 -37.10 13.81 4.47
CA ALA A 758 -38.08 14.16 5.48
C ALA A 758 -37.81 15.53 6.17
N GLY A 759 -36.59 16.08 6.02
CA GLY A 759 -36.17 17.26 6.78
C GLY A 759 -35.92 16.93 8.27
N PRO A 760 -35.26 17.82 9.03
CA PRO A 760 -35.06 17.67 10.47
C PRO A 760 -36.37 17.73 11.27
#